data_AF-A0A673H4F0-F1
#
_entry.id   AF-A0A673H4F0-F1
#
_cell.length_a   1.000
_cell.length_b   1.000
_cell.length_c   1.000
_cell.angle_alpha   90.00
_cell.angle_beta   90.00
_cell.angle_gamma   90.00
#
_symmetry.space_group_name_H-M   'P 1'
#
loop_
_entity.id
_entity.type
_entity.pdbx_description
1 polymer ?
#
loop_
_entity_poly.entity_id
_entity_poly.type
_entity_poly.pdbx_seq_one_letter_code
_entity_poly.pdbx_strand_id
1 'polypeptide(L)'
;MIIITTNEVTGLHDLQLSLSLFLLPASLGLFPDFLQSYLRHASTDVFDVFDEYEALCQDKVHMPTESEKAVMEQFFQKDSMVRQSQLVVDWLESIAKDEIGDFSDNIEYYAKSVYWENTLHTLKLRRNQSSGGFSRPLVTELDPDAPIRQKRPLADLDREDDTRLLKNLFNLIRAGMTDEAQRLCKRCGQAWRAATLEGWKLYHDPNINGGGELQAVEGNPHRSVWKVCCWRMAEEEQFNKYERAIYAALSGNLKQLLPVCESWEDTVWAYFRVMVDTLVEQEICSSGLGSEELEELPREFLETNWTLEKVFEEGFWILLFLEILMEFSDWLGRSTALPAHLLRFMSHLVLFYRSLGMQLKVEVCVDVLKAYISLLVKEKQVDLIAFYVSHLPADMAVSQYAQFLEEVTETEQRKHCLELATQAGLDVAAITKTVVETIRERDTDEFAHHDLTPALDTATTEDQQKIDVIDWLVFDPAQRAEALKQSNAIMRKFLASKKHDAAKMVFAKVPEDSMREIYRQWEEQGMDTPLPAEEENAIREHLCIRAYLEAHEAFNEWFKHMNCPPVKPTAPAQAKFTEKVAHEMKEAEYKVEYENWQGRLGALTEDVKERIYNVLLFVDGGWMVDVREDTEEDSERSHQMTLLRHLCLPMMSFLLLTVLQRTERHQESLRLADIITSDQHRLYEVFSKDELQKFLQKMRESSLLLLDKGLDPLGYEIQP
;
A
#
# COMPACT_ATOMS: atom_id res chain seq x y z
N MET A 1 13.60 -94.07 -50.67
CA MET A 1 13.25 -93.65 -52.03
C MET A 1 12.23 -92.52 -51.87
N ILE A 2 12.56 -91.26 -52.22
CA ILE A 2 11.67 -90.07 -52.12
C ILE A 2 11.36 -89.71 -50.63
N ILE A 3 12.02 -88.76 -49.93
CA ILE A 3 12.06 -87.27 -50.04
C ILE A 3 10.62 -86.68 -49.94
N ILE A 4 10.19 -85.78 -49.03
CA ILE A 4 10.74 -84.47 -48.55
C ILE A 4 10.51 -84.26 -47.01
N THR A 5 11.31 -83.34 -46.45
CA THR A 5 11.42 -82.78 -45.07
C THR A 5 10.13 -82.10 -44.52
N THR A 6 9.98 -81.52 -43.31
CA THR A 6 10.80 -80.95 -42.18
C THR A 6 9.80 -80.68 -41.01
N ASN A 7 10.06 -80.51 -39.70
CA ASN A 7 11.22 -80.59 -38.76
C ASN A 7 10.67 -80.97 -37.34
N GLU A 8 11.42 -81.43 -36.32
CA GLU A 8 12.09 -80.72 -35.18
C GLU A 8 11.28 -79.61 -34.47
N VAL A 9 11.31 -79.42 -33.13
CA VAL A 9 12.33 -79.76 -32.09
C VAL A 9 11.70 -80.41 -30.83
N THR A 10 12.50 -81.17 -30.06
CA THR A 10 12.14 -81.86 -28.79
C THR A 10 12.59 -81.13 -27.52
N GLY A 11 11.85 -81.26 -26.40
CA GLY A 11 12.41 -81.09 -25.04
C GLY A 11 11.39 -80.68 -23.97
N LEU A 12 10.92 -81.63 -23.14
CA LEU A 12 9.94 -81.34 -22.08
C LEU A 12 9.90 -82.38 -20.92
N HIS A 13 11.07 -82.82 -20.41
CA HIS A 13 11.12 -83.89 -19.39
C HIS A 13 11.75 -83.52 -18.03
N ASP A 14 12.47 -82.40 -17.93
CA ASP A 14 13.20 -82.00 -16.70
C ASP A 14 12.48 -80.94 -15.83
N LEU A 15 11.28 -80.50 -16.21
CA LEU A 15 10.54 -79.42 -15.53
C LEU A 15 9.51 -79.91 -14.49
N GLN A 16 9.32 -81.23 -14.35
CA GLN A 16 8.19 -81.82 -13.61
C GLN A 16 8.46 -82.09 -12.11
N LEU A 17 9.53 -81.54 -11.53
CA LEU A 17 10.01 -81.88 -10.17
C LEU A 17 10.24 -80.69 -9.21
N SER A 18 9.99 -79.44 -9.62
CA SER A 18 10.19 -78.25 -8.77
C SER A 18 8.90 -77.60 -8.24
N LEU A 19 7.73 -77.88 -8.83
CA LEU A 19 6.45 -77.22 -8.51
C LEU A 19 5.64 -77.89 -7.38
N SER A 20 5.98 -79.11 -6.97
CA SER A 20 5.11 -79.96 -6.13
C SER A 20 5.21 -79.71 -4.60
N LEU A 21 5.57 -78.49 -4.17
CA LEU A 21 5.88 -78.22 -2.75
C LEU A 21 5.20 -76.99 -2.11
N PHE A 22 4.52 -76.13 -2.87
CA PHE A 22 3.90 -74.90 -2.33
C PHE A 22 2.35 -74.90 -2.23
N LEU A 23 1.65 -75.83 -2.89
CA LEU A 23 0.18 -75.78 -3.01
C LEU A 23 -0.62 -76.64 -2.00
N LEU A 24 0.03 -77.56 -1.28
CA LEU A 24 -0.67 -78.57 -0.45
C LEU A 24 -1.60 -78.01 0.66
N PRO A 25 -1.32 -76.88 1.35
CA PRO A 25 -2.22 -76.36 2.37
C PRO A 25 -3.56 -75.85 1.80
N ALA A 26 -3.51 -75.11 0.69
CA ALA A 26 -4.69 -74.50 0.06
C ALA A 26 -5.56 -75.53 -0.69
N SER A 27 -4.92 -76.54 -1.32
CA SER A 27 -5.64 -77.55 -2.11
C SER A 27 -6.67 -78.37 -1.31
N LEU A 28 -6.53 -78.47 0.01
CA LEU A 28 -7.47 -79.21 0.86
C LEU A 28 -8.82 -78.50 1.03
N GLY A 29 -8.84 -77.16 0.98
CA GLY A 29 -10.07 -76.37 1.04
C GLY A 29 -10.80 -76.31 -0.32
N LEU A 30 -10.06 -76.33 -1.43
CA LEU A 30 -10.59 -76.26 -2.79
C LEU A 30 -11.05 -77.62 -3.35
N PHE A 31 -10.68 -78.73 -2.71
CA PHE A 31 -11.01 -80.08 -3.18
C PHE A 31 -12.52 -80.35 -3.37
N PRO A 32 -13.46 -79.86 -2.53
CA PRO A 32 -14.90 -80.03 -2.75
C PRO A 32 -15.40 -79.31 -4.01
N ASP A 33 -14.93 -78.08 -4.24
CA ASP A 33 -15.31 -77.25 -5.39
C ASP A 33 -14.76 -77.85 -6.69
N PHE A 34 -13.47 -78.25 -6.68
CA PHE A 34 -12.85 -78.99 -7.78
C PHE A 34 -13.59 -80.30 -8.09
N LEU A 35 -13.96 -81.07 -7.07
CA LEU A 35 -14.73 -82.30 -7.25
C LEU A 35 -16.12 -82.00 -7.83
N GLN A 36 -16.74 -80.86 -7.49
CA GLN A 36 -18.04 -80.46 -8.02
C GLN A 36 -17.97 -79.98 -9.47
N SER A 37 -16.90 -79.29 -9.89
CA SER A 37 -16.59 -79.00 -11.30
C SER A 37 -16.35 -80.30 -12.08
N TYR A 38 -15.43 -81.14 -11.61
CA TYR A 38 -15.09 -82.43 -12.22
C TYR A 38 -16.31 -83.36 -12.39
N LEU A 39 -17.25 -83.34 -11.43
CA LEU A 39 -18.50 -84.11 -11.52
C LEU A 39 -19.55 -83.49 -12.46
N ARG A 40 -19.54 -82.17 -12.70
CA ARG A 40 -20.37 -81.54 -13.75
C ARG A 40 -19.84 -81.89 -15.14
N HIS A 41 -18.52 -81.89 -15.30
CA HIS A 41 -17.82 -82.08 -16.57
C HIS A 41 -17.37 -83.53 -16.83
N ALA A 42 -17.96 -84.51 -16.14
CA ALA A 42 -17.64 -85.94 -16.27
C ALA A 42 -17.95 -86.57 -17.65
N SER A 43 -18.34 -85.74 -18.64
CA SER A 43 -18.56 -86.11 -20.05
C SER A 43 -18.10 -85.03 -21.05
N THR A 44 -17.31 -84.05 -20.62
CA THR A 44 -16.73 -82.96 -21.44
C THR A 44 -15.20 -83.08 -21.52
N ASP A 45 -14.51 -82.16 -22.19
CA ASP A 45 -13.06 -82.29 -22.38
C ASP A 45 -12.30 -81.91 -21.09
N VAL A 46 -11.13 -82.49 -20.88
CA VAL A 46 -10.34 -82.30 -19.65
C VAL A 46 -9.85 -80.86 -19.51
N PHE A 47 -9.69 -80.15 -20.64
CA PHE A 47 -9.31 -78.74 -20.67
C PHE A 47 -10.40 -77.82 -20.10
N ASP A 48 -11.69 -78.11 -20.32
CA ASP A 48 -12.79 -77.31 -19.76
C ASP A 48 -12.72 -77.26 -18.21
N VAL A 49 -12.27 -78.35 -17.57
CA VAL A 49 -12.10 -78.47 -16.11
C VAL A 49 -10.86 -77.70 -15.62
N PHE A 50 -9.80 -77.64 -16.43
CA PHE A 50 -8.62 -76.84 -16.09
C PHE A 50 -8.91 -75.34 -16.24
N ASP A 51 -9.56 -74.91 -17.32
CA ASP A 51 -9.92 -73.52 -17.55
C ASP A 51 -10.93 -73.01 -16.50
N GLU A 52 -11.94 -73.81 -16.12
CA GLU A 52 -12.90 -73.46 -15.06
C GLU A 52 -12.23 -73.41 -13.67
N TYR A 53 -11.22 -74.25 -13.40
CA TYR A 53 -10.46 -74.21 -12.15
C TYR A 53 -9.42 -73.08 -12.11
N GLU A 54 -8.76 -72.77 -13.23
CA GLU A 54 -7.85 -71.64 -13.33
C GLU A 54 -8.60 -70.31 -13.18
N ALA A 55 -9.78 -70.18 -13.79
CA ALA A 55 -10.69 -69.05 -13.55
C ALA A 55 -11.11 -68.96 -12.07
N LEU A 56 -11.44 -70.08 -11.41
CA LEU A 56 -11.77 -70.11 -9.98
C LEU A 56 -10.58 -69.71 -9.07
N CYS A 57 -9.34 -69.93 -9.52
CA CYS A 57 -8.15 -69.45 -8.85
C CYS A 57 -7.86 -67.97 -9.12
N GLN A 58 -8.09 -67.48 -10.34
CA GLN A 58 -7.91 -66.05 -10.69
C GLN A 58 -8.95 -65.17 -9.97
N ASP A 59 -10.23 -65.57 -9.95
CA ASP A 59 -11.32 -64.86 -9.27
C ASP A 59 -11.10 -64.72 -7.75
N LYS A 60 -10.36 -65.65 -7.15
CA LYS A 60 -9.97 -65.63 -5.72
C LYS A 60 -8.59 -65.05 -5.43
N VAL A 61 -7.88 -64.52 -6.43
CA VAL A 61 -6.56 -63.87 -6.27
C VAL A 61 -6.62 -62.49 -6.94
N HIS A 62 -7.28 -61.56 -6.26
CA HIS A 62 -7.45 -60.18 -6.71
C HIS A 62 -6.12 -59.40 -6.58
N MET A 63 -5.25 -59.52 -7.59
CA MET A 63 -4.03 -58.71 -7.70
C MET A 63 -4.40 -57.29 -8.13
N PRO A 64 -4.15 -56.25 -7.31
CA PRO A 64 -4.48 -54.87 -7.67
C PRO A 64 -3.61 -54.39 -8.84
N THR A 65 -4.22 -53.70 -9.81
CA THR A 65 -3.54 -53.20 -11.00
C THR A 65 -2.70 -51.93 -10.76
N GLU A 66 -2.93 -51.23 -9.65
CA GLU A 66 -2.16 -50.07 -9.22
C GLU A 66 -1.89 -50.14 -7.71
N SER A 67 -0.92 -49.35 -7.23
CA SER A 67 -0.53 -49.31 -5.81
C SER A 67 -1.13 -48.11 -5.08
N GLU A 68 -1.33 -48.21 -3.75
CA GLU A 68 -1.91 -47.12 -2.93
C GLU A 68 -1.20 -45.77 -3.16
N LYS A 69 0.15 -45.80 -3.25
CA LYS A 69 0.97 -44.61 -3.51
C LYS A 69 0.65 -43.96 -4.86
N ALA A 70 0.44 -44.75 -5.90
CA ALA A 70 0.07 -44.26 -7.24
C ALA A 70 -1.35 -43.66 -7.26
N VAL A 71 -2.30 -44.26 -6.53
CA VAL A 71 -3.64 -43.70 -6.34
C VAL A 71 -3.57 -42.34 -5.64
N MET A 72 -2.80 -42.22 -4.55
CA MET A 72 -2.56 -40.93 -3.88
C MET A 72 -1.91 -39.91 -4.81
N GLU A 73 -0.87 -40.28 -5.56
CA GLU A 73 -0.19 -39.38 -6.50
C GLU A 73 -1.11 -38.91 -7.64
N GLN A 74 -2.02 -39.75 -8.12
CA GLN A 74 -3.07 -39.36 -9.07
C GLN A 74 -4.12 -38.44 -8.41
N PHE A 75 -4.56 -38.75 -7.19
CA PHE A 75 -5.54 -37.96 -6.44
C PHE A 75 -5.02 -36.53 -6.20
N PHE A 76 -3.77 -36.41 -5.77
CA PHE A 76 -3.06 -35.15 -5.65
C PHE A 76 -2.83 -34.42 -6.99
N GLN A 77 -2.96 -35.08 -8.14
CA GLN A 77 -2.96 -34.41 -9.46
C GLN A 77 -4.37 -33.94 -9.85
N LYS A 78 -5.41 -34.70 -9.52
CA LYS A 78 -6.82 -34.40 -9.82
C LYS A 78 -7.36 -33.28 -8.92
N ASP A 79 -7.17 -33.38 -7.61
CA ASP A 79 -7.79 -32.50 -6.63
C ASP A 79 -6.89 -31.31 -6.21
N SER A 80 -7.47 -30.10 -6.13
CA SER A 80 -6.78 -28.89 -5.69
C SER A 80 -6.87 -28.60 -4.20
N MET A 81 -7.96 -28.98 -3.54
CA MET A 81 -8.17 -28.76 -2.10
C MET A 81 -7.21 -29.64 -1.28
N VAL A 82 -7.02 -30.90 -1.68
CA VAL A 82 -6.10 -31.85 -1.03
C VAL A 82 -4.64 -31.37 -1.15
N ARG A 83 -4.22 -30.90 -2.34
CA ARG A 83 -2.91 -30.25 -2.51
C ARG A 83 -2.74 -29.04 -1.61
N GLN A 84 -3.70 -28.11 -1.61
CA GLN A 84 -3.65 -26.90 -0.79
C GLN A 84 -3.61 -27.26 0.71
N SER A 85 -4.35 -28.29 1.11
CA SER A 85 -4.37 -28.82 2.47
C SER A 85 -3.02 -29.41 2.87
N GLN A 86 -2.38 -30.21 2.02
CA GLN A 86 -1.04 -30.72 2.27
C GLN A 86 0.00 -29.60 2.34
N LEU A 87 -0.08 -28.57 1.49
CA LEU A 87 0.83 -27.41 1.58
C LEU A 87 0.71 -26.66 2.91
N VAL A 88 -0.48 -26.63 3.54
CA VAL A 88 -0.67 -26.11 4.90
C VAL A 88 -0.02 -27.04 5.95
N VAL A 89 -0.13 -28.36 5.78
CA VAL A 89 0.58 -29.34 6.63
C VAL A 89 2.10 -29.15 6.50
N ASP A 90 2.64 -29.16 5.28
CA ASP A 90 4.08 -29.02 4.99
C ASP A 90 4.66 -27.73 5.60
N TRP A 91 3.91 -26.62 5.50
CA TRP A 91 4.29 -25.34 6.08
C TRP A 91 4.30 -25.36 7.61
N LEU A 92 3.27 -25.92 8.24
CA LEU A 92 3.20 -26.04 9.71
C LEU A 92 4.22 -27.05 10.26
N GLU A 93 4.55 -28.10 9.51
CA GLU A 93 5.62 -29.04 9.83
C GLU A 93 7.01 -28.38 9.69
N SER A 94 7.21 -27.52 8.69
CA SER A 94 8.44 -26.72 8.55
C SER A 94 8.64 -25.74 9.71
N ILE A 95 7.57 -25.08 10.19
CA ILE A 95 7.65 -24.19 11.38
C ILE A 95 8.09 -25.00 12.61
N ALA A 96 7.41 -26.12 12.90
CA ALA A 96 7.75 -26.97 14.04
C ALA A 96 9.18 -27.56 13.94
N LYS A 97 9.66 -27.82 12.72
CA LYS A 97 11.04 -28.25 12.47
C LYS A 97 12.06 -27.17 12.81
N ASP A 98 11.82 -25.92 12.41
CA ASP A 98 12.70 -24.79 12.70
C ASP A 98 12.74 -24.46 14.21
N GLU A 99 11.62 -24.66 14.92
CA GLU A 99 11.57 -24.56 16.39
C GLU A 99 12.33 -25.68 17.12
N ILE A 100 12.38 -26.89 16.53
CA ILE A 100 13.08 -28.06 17.07
C ILE A 100 14.61 -27.92 16.94
N GLY A 101 15.09 -27.26 15.88
CA GLY A 101 16.51 -26.94 15.66
C GLY A 101 17.43 -28.18 15.58
N ASP A 102 18.67 -28.04 16.06
CA ASP A 102 19.69 -29.13 16.11
C ASP A 102 19.40 -30.16 17.24
N PHE A 103 18.19 -30.71 17.22
CA PHE A 103 17.70 -31.70 18.18
C PHE A 103 18.57 -32.97 18.22
N SER A 104 19.27 -33.29 17.11
CA SER A 104 20.22 -34.40 17.00
C SER A 104 21.28 -34.41 18.11
N ASP A 105 21.80 -33.25 18.50
CA ASP A 105 22.85 -33.13 19.53
C ASP A 105 22.29 -33.44 20.93
N ASN A 106 21.04 -33.07 21.19
CA ASN A 106 20.36 -33.42 22.43
C ASN A 106 20.03 -34.93 22.53
N ILE A 107 19.80 -35.61 21.40
CA ILE A 107 19.47 -37.06 21.37
C ILE A 107 20.57 -37.91 22.03
N GLU A 108 21.85 -37.54 21.96
CA GLU A 108 22.93 -38.32 22.59
C GLU A 108 22.72 -38.51 24.11
N TYR A 109 22.11 -37.53 24.78
CA TYR A 109 21.83 -37.59 26.22
C TYR A 109 20.72 -38.59 26.59
N TYR A 110 19.87 -39.01 25.62
CA TYR A 110 18.77 -39.96 25.81
C TYR A 110 19.12 -41.40 25.39
N ALA A 111 20.29 -41.63 24.78
CA ALA A 111 20.69 -42.90 24.21
C ALA A 111 21.18 -43.93 25.27
N LYS A 112 20.26 -44.41 26.11
CA LYS A 112 20.54 -45.54 27.02
C LYS A 112 20.79 -46.83 26.25
N SER A 113 21.76 -47.63 26.71
CA SER A 113 22.21 -48.84 26.02
C SER A 113 21.22 -50.02 26.07
N VAL A 114 20.21 -49.97 26.96
CA VAL A 114 19.19 -51.02 27.13
C VAL A 114 17.82 -50.42 27.44
N TYR A 115 16.78 -50.91 26.78
CA TYR A 115 15.38 -50.57 27.06
C TYR A 115 14.95 -51.05 28.46
N TRP A 116 14.23 -50.19 29.21
CA TRP A 116 13.77 -50.42 30.59
C TRP A 116 14.85 -50.95 31.55
N GLU A 117 16.03 -50.33 31.52
CA GLU A 117 17.20 -50.75 32.30
C GLU A 117 16.94 -50.87 33.80
N ASN A 118 16.19 -49.96 34.42
CA ASN A 118 15.92 -49.99 35.86
C ASN A 118 14.97 -51.14 36.25
N THR A 119 13.99 -51.42 35.39
CA THR A 119 13.03 -52.53 35.53
C THR A 119 13.74 -53.86 35.34
N LEU A 120 14.58 -53.99 34.30
CA LEU A 120 15.45 -55.14 34.06
C LEU A 120 16.42 -55.39 35.23
N HIS A 121 17.03 -54.34 35.79
CA HIS A 121 17.89 -54.44 36.97
C HIS A 121 17.10 -54.91 38.20
N THR A 122 15.91 -54.34 38.44
CA THR A 122 15.03 -54.72 39.56
C THR A 122 14.56 -56.17 39.44
N LEU A 123 14.26 -56.65 38.23
CA LEU A 123 13.89 -58.05 37.97
C LEU A 123 15.08 -59.01 38.15
N LYS A 124 16.28 -58.65 37.68
CA LYS A 124 17.52 -59.42 37.93
C LYS A 124 17.82 -59.53 39.43
N LEU A 125 17.65 -58.44 40.18
CA LEU A 125 17.86 -58.43 41.64
C LEU A 125 16.82 -59.31 42.35
N ARG A 126 15.53 -59.18 41.99
CA ARG A 126 14.42 -59.99 42.52
C ARG A 126 14.59 -61.49 42.21
N ARG A 127 15.20 -61.86 41.07
CA ARG A 127 15.51 -63.26 40.75
C ARG A 127 16.66 -63.84 41.59
N ASN A 128 17.51 -62.99 42.15
CA ASN A 128 18.70 -63.40 42.91
C ASN A 128 18.53 -63.26 44.44
N GLN A 129 17.44 -62.66 44.93
CA GLN A 129 17.18 -62.43 46.35
C GLN A 129 15.75 -62.80 46.75
N SER A 130 15.59 -63.89 47.50
CA SER A 130 14.28 -64.50 47.81
C SER A 130 13.43 -63.77 48.87
N SER A 131 13.97 -62.76 49.54
CA SER A 131 13.32 -62.11 50.70
C SER A 131 13.60 -60.60 50.75
N GLY A 132 12.56 -59.79 50.51
CA GLY A 132 12.61 -58.33 50.67
C GLY A 132 11.20 -57.74 50.52
N GLY A 133 10.67 -57.12 51.58
CA GLY A 133 9.28 -56.65 51.64
C GLY A 133 9.03 -55.29 50.99
N PHE A 134 7.75 -54.98 50.76
CA PHE A 134 7.23 -53.63 50.42
C PHE A 134 7.81 -52.96 49.15
N SER A 135 8.08 -53.73 48.10
CA SER A 135 8.29 -53.22 46.74
C SER A 135 7.01 -53.37 45.89
N ARG A 136 6.67 -52.34 45.09
CA ARG A 136 5.52 -52.36 44.16
C ARG A 136 5.67 -53.52 43.15
N PRO A 137 4.59 -54.26 42.81
CA PRO A 137 4.67 -55.34 41.83
C PRO A 137 4.83 -54.77 40.41
N LEU A 138 6.08 -54.55 40.00
CA LEU A 138 6.43 -54.24 38.60
C LEU A 138 6.07 -55.40 37.65
N VAL A 139 6.06 -55.11 36.34
CA VAL A 139 5.99 -56.12 35.27
C VAL A 139 7.00 -57.26 35.47
N THR A 140 6.66 -58.47 35.02
CA THR A 140 7.55 -59.67 35.04
C THR A 140 8.28 -59.92 33.74
N GLU A 141 7.76 -59.40 32.63
CA GLU A 141 8.36 -59.49 31.30
C GLU A 141 8.75 -58.08 30.79
N LEU A 142 9.46 -58.01 29.65
CA LEU A 142 10.07 -56.79 29.10
C LEU A 142 9.72 -56.55 27.61
N ASP A 143 8.73 -57.26 27.12
CA ASP A 143 8.04 -56.94 25.87
C ASP A 143 7.16 -55.67 26.03
N PRO A 144 6.87 -54.93 24.94
CA PRO A 144 6.28 -53.59 25.04
C PRO A 144 4.88 -53.56 25.65
N ASP A 145 4.06 -54.60 25.46
CA ASP A 145 2.69 -54.66 25.98
C ASP A 145 2.61 -55.24 27.41
N ALA A 146 3.70 -55.75 28.00
CA ALA A 146 3.73 -56.25 29.38
C ALA A 146 3.10 -55.31 30.42
N PRO A 147 3.28 -53.96 30.39
CA PRO A 147 2.63 -53.07 31.35
C PRO A 147 1.10 -53.11 31.29
N ILE A 148 0.54 -53.25 30.08
CA ILE A 148 -0.89 -53.26 29.79
C ILE A 148 -1.46 -54.67 30.01
N ARG A 149 -0.84 -55.69 29.41
CA ARG A 149 -1.21 -57.12 29.54
C ARG A 149 -1.22 -57.58 31.00
N GLN A 150 -0.24 -57.13 31.80
CA GLN A 150 -0.15 -57.49 33.22
C GLN A 150 -0.84 -56.49 34.16
N LYS A 151 -1.25 -55.32 33.65
CA LYS A 151 -1.73 -54.15 34.42
C LYS A 151 -0.79 -53.76 35.56
N ARG A 152 0.50 -53.64 35.21
CA ARG A 152 1.61 -53.38 36.15
C ARG A 152 2.53 -52.26 35.66
N PRO A 153 3.13 -51.49 36.58
CA PRO A 153 4.05 -50.42 36.23
C PRO A 153 5.44 -50.93 35.84
N LEU A 154 6.17 -50.06 35.15
CA LEU A 154 7.62 -50.05 35.08
C LEU A 154 8.22 -49.47 36.38
N ALA A 155 9.54 -49.54 36.53
CA ALA A 155 10.24 -48.67 37.47
C ALA A 155 9.96 -47.19 37.13
N ASP A 156 9.79 -46.34 38.15
CA ASP A 156 9.31 -44.97 37.93
C ASP A 156 10.26 -44.13 37.03
N LEU A 157 11.58 -44.35 37.10
CA LEU A 157 12.56 -43.75 36.19
C LEU A 157 12.36 -44.17 34.73
N ASP A 158 12.15 -45.45 34.44
CA ASP A 158 11.94 -45.94 33.07
C ASP A 158 10.63 -45.38 32.48
N ARG A 159 9.60 -45.15 33.32
CA ARG A 159 8.35 -44.50 32.92
C ARG A 159 8.55 -43.01 32.61
N GLU A 160 9.35 -42.30 33.41
CA GLU A 160 9.71 -40.91 33.13
C GLU A 160 10.52 -40.77 31.83
N ASP A 161 11.49 -41.66 31.62
CA ASP A 161 12.32 -41.66 30.41
C ASP A 161 11.51 -41.99 29.16
N ASP A 162 10.63 -43.01 29.20
CA ASP A 162 9.75 -43.31 28.05
C ASP A 162 8.73 -42.18 27.81
N THR A 163 8.26 -41.48 28.86
CA THR A 163 7.40 -40.30 28.71
C THR A 163 8.13 -39.14 28.01
N ARG A 164 9.42 -38.92 28.33
CA ARG A 164 10.26 -37.90 27.66
C ARG A 164 10.52 -38.30 26.20
N LEU A 165 10.89 -39.55 25.96
CA LEU A 165 11.08 -40.10 24.62
C LEU A 165 9.81 -39.98 23.77
N LEU A 166 8.64 -40.26 24.34
CA LEU A 166 7.36 -40.15 23.63
C LEU A 166 6.97 -38.70 23.32
N LYS A 167 7.21 -37.71 24.19
CA LYS A 167 7.05 -36.29 23.78
C LYS A 167 8.02 -35.95 22.64
N ASN A 168 9.28 -36.37 22.73
CA ASN A 168 10.28 -36.13 21.70
C ASN A 168 9.91 -36.75 20.34
N LEU A 169 9.39 -37.99 20.34
CA LEU A 169 8.90 -38.67 19.14
C LEU A 169 7.65 -37.99 18.56
N PHE A 170 6.73 -37.52 19.41
CA PHE A 170 5.58 -36.74 18.97
C PHE A 170 6.03 -35.44 18.29
N ASN A 171 6.94 -34.68 18.91
CA ASN A 171 7.50 -33.45 18.32
C ASN A 171 8.15 -33.70 16.95
N LEU A 172 8.94 -34.79 16.80
CA LEU A 172 9.54 -35.14 15.51
C LEU A 172 8.49 -35.47 14.43
N ILE A 173 7.39 -36.14 14.78
CA ILE A 173 6.29 -36.42 13.84
C ILE A 173 5.51 -35.15 13.49
N ARG A 174 5.27 -34.27 14.47
CA ARG A 174 4.68 -32.93 14.32
C ARG A 174 5.49 -31.99 13.42
N ALA A 175 6.77 -32.31 13.17
CA ALA A 175 7.69 -31.60 12.28
C ALA A 175 8.02 -32.37 10.98
N GLY A 176 7.23 -33.41 10.64
CA GLY A 176 7.45 -34.25 9.45
C GLY A 176 8.69 -35.16 9.49
N MET A 177 9.50 -35.08 10.55
CA MET A 177 10.77 -35.80 10.73
C MET A 177 10.58 -37.27 11.15
N THR A 178 9.65 -37.97 10.50
CA THR A 178 9.29 -39.38 10.75
C THR A 178 10.50 -40.32 10.70
N ASP A 179 11.39 -40.10 9.74
CA ASP A 179 12.68 -40.77 9.60
C ASP A 179 13.58 -40.63 10.84
N GLU A 180 13.65 -39.43 11.43
CA GLU A 180 14.44 -39.19 12.63
C GLU A 180 13.76 -39.76 13.88
N ALA A 181 12.42 -39.75 13.94
CA ALA A 181 11.67 -40.47 14.97
C ALA A 181 11.98 -41.98 14.93
N GLN A 182 12.06 -42.58 13.75
CA GLN A 182 12.51 -43.98 13.61
C GLN A 182 13.97 -44.19 14.05
N ARG A 183 14.89 -43.28 13.68
CA ARG A 183 16.30 -43.34 14.13
C ARG A 183 16.42 -43.22 15.64
N LEU A 184 15.67 -42.30 16.26
CA LEU A 184 15.58 -42.13 17.71
C LEU A 184 15.06 -43.41 18.41
N CYS A 185 13.95 -43.98 17.94
CA CYS A 185 13.46 -45.28 18.41
C CYS A 185 14.52 -46.39 18.32
N LYS A 186 15.23 -46.50 17.17
CA LYS A 186 16.32 -47.46 16.97
C LYS A 186 17.49 -47.21 17.95
N ARG A 187 17.89 -45.95 18.18
CA ARG A 187 18.95 -45.54 19.14
C ARG A 187 18.60 -45.82 20.60
N CYS A 188 17.35 -45.65 21.01
CA CYS A 188 16.87 -45.95 22.37
C CYS A 188 16.53 -47.44 22.61
N GLY A 189 16.95 -48.35 21.72
CA GLY A 189 16.71 -49.79 21.85
C GLY A 189 15.28 -50.25 21.52
N GLN A 190 14.44 -49.37 20.96
CA GLN A 190 13.03 -49.60 20.66
C GLN A 190 12.80 -49.81 19.16
N ALA A 191 13.54 -50.73 18.56
CA ALA A 191 13.38 -51.07 17.13
C ALA A 191 11.94 -51.51 16.77
N TRP A 192 11.20 -52.07 17.73
CA TRP A 192 9.77 -52.37 17.59
C TRP A 192 8.91 -51.11 17.37
N ARG A 193 9.17 -50.02 18.11
CA ARG A 193 8.45 -48.74 17.96
C ARG A 193 8.88 -48.03 16.66
N ALA A 194 10.11 -48.25 16.20
CA ALA A 194 10.52 -47.79 14.87
C ALA A 194 9.79 -48.53 13.74
N ALA A 195 9.46 -49.81 13.91
CA ALA A 195 8.67 -50.59 12.96
C ALA A 195 7.17 -50.23 12.98
N THR A 196 6.58 -49.92 14.15
CA THR A 196 5.21 -49.38 14.18
C THR A 196 5.14 -48.02 13.48
N LEU A 197 6.17 -47.17 13.63
CA LEU A 197 6.36 -45.91 12.89
C LEU A 197 6.72 -46.08 11.38
N GLU A 198 6.73 -47.29 10.84
CA GLU A 198 6.94 -47.56 9.41
C GLU A 198 5.64 -47.92 8.68
N GLY A 199 4.67 -48.53 9.38
CA GLY A 199 3.45 -49.09 8.78
C GLY A 199 2.42 -48.09 8.23
N TRP A 200 2.62 -46.78 8.43
CA TRP A 200 1.80 -45.71 7.85
C TRP A 200 2.06 -45.48 6.36
N LYS A 201 3.25 -45.87 5.88
CA LYS A 201 3.70 -45.68 4.50
C LYS A 201 2.79 -46.45 3.55
N LEU A 202 2.23 -45.74 2.57
CA LEU A 202 1.40 -46.32 1.50
C LEU A 202 2.17 -47.43 0.77
N TYR A 203 1.49 -48.53 0.49
CA TYR A 203 2.04 -49.63 -0.29
C TYR A 203 2.41 -49.17 -1.70
N HIS A 204 3.61 -49.55 -2.14
CA HIS A 204 4.11 -49.32 -3.48
C HIS A 204 5.03 -50.45 -3.92
N ASP A 205 4.59 -51.22 -4.92
CA ASP A 205 5.46 -52.10 -5.67
C ASP A 205 5.76 -51.47 -7.05
N PRO A 206 6.97 -50.92 -7.26
CA PRO A 206 7.37 -50.32 -8.54
C PRO A 206 7.48 -51.36 -9.68
N ASN A 207 7.43 -52.65 -9.38
CA ASN A 207 7.62 -53.74 -10.34
C ASN A 207 6.30 -54.17 -11.03
N ILE A 208 5.12 -53.74 -10.55
CA ILE A 208 3.79 -54.12 -11.06
C ILE A 208 3.70 -53.98 -12.60
N ASN A 209 4.26 -52.89 -13.15
CA ASN A 209 4.20 -52.57 -14.58
C ASN A 209 5.32 -53.21 -15.44
N GLY A 210 6.13 -54.11 -14.88
CA GLY A 210 7.15 -54.87 -15.63
C GLY A 210 8.42 -54.07 -15.94
N GLY A 211 9.18 -53.70 -14.90
CA GLY A 211 10.50 -53.06 -15.04
C GLY A 211 11.62 -54.03 -15.47
N GLY A 212 12.70 -53.48 -16.06
CA GLY A 212 13.88 -54.25 -16.47
C GLY A 212 14.88 -54.54 -15.34
N GLU A 213 14.90 -53.72 -14.30
CA GLU A 213 15.63 -53.94 -13.05
C GLU A 213 14.62 -53.99 -11.90
N LEU A 214 14.76 -55.00 -11.02
CA LEU A 214 13.87 -55.14 -9.86
C LEU A 214 14.20 -54.08 -8.80
N GLN A 215 13.21 -53.28 -8.44
CA GLN A 215 13.31 -52.25 -7.40
C GLN A 215 12.66 -52.73 -6.10
N ALA A 216 13.06 -52.12 -4.97
CA ALA A 216 12.53 -52.49 -3.66
C ALA A 216 11.06 -52.06 -3.52
N VAL A 217 10.25 -52.95 -2.93
CA VAL A 217 8.85 -52.67 -2.57
C VAL A 217 8.83 -51.82 -1.30
N GLU A 218 8.00 -50.77 -1.29
CA GLU A 218 7.83 -49.84 -0.17
C GLU A 218 6.45 -49.99 0.50
N GLY A 219 6.35 -49.55 1.76
CA GLY A 219 5.09 -49.46 2.48
C GLY A 219 4.53 -50.78 3.00
N ASN A 220 3.25 -50.77 3.36
CA ASN A 220 2.57 -51.87 4.06
C ASN A 220 1.35 -52.37 3.27
N PRO A 221 1.37 -53.59 2.68
CA PRO A 221 0.22 -54.18 1.98
C PRO A 221 -1.05 -54.35 2.85
N HIS A 222 -0.92 -54.27 4.18
CA HIS A 222 -2.02 -54.36 5.14
C HIS A 222 -2.10 -53.08 5.99
N ARG A 223 -1.95 -51.92 5.34
CA ARG A 223 -2.00 -50.59 5.96
C ARG A 223 -3.35 -50.29 6.65
N SER A 224 -4.46 -50.77 6.10
CA SER A 224 -5.79 -50.69 6.73
C SER A 224 -5.81 -51.35 8.12
N VAL A 225 -5.36 -52.61 8.22
CA VAL A 225 -5.26 -53.37 9.48
C VAL A 225 -4.34 -52.64 10.47
N TRP A 226 -3.20 -52.14 9.99
CA TRP A 226 -2.27 -51.37 10.81
C TRP A 226 -2.90 -50.07 11.33
N LYS A 227 -3.68 -49.33 10.50
CA LYS A 227 -4.44 -48.15 10.93
C LYS A 227 -5.45 -48.49 12.02
N VAL A 228 -6.20 -49.59 11.87
CA VAL A 228 -7.19 -50.06 12.86
C VAL A 228 -6.51 -50.43 14.19
N CYS A 229 -5.33 -51.07 14.15
CA CYS A 229 -4.52 -51.31 15.34
C CYS A 229 -4.07 -50.00 16.00
N CYS A 230 -3.52 -49.06 15.23
CA CYS A 230 -3.07 -47.76 15.75
C CYS A 230 -4.22 -46.91 16.31
N TRP A 231 -5.40 -46.95 15.68
CA TRP A 231 -6.61 -46.29 16.19
C TRP A 231 -6.99 -46.84 17.56
N ARG A 232 -7.06 -48.17 17.70
CA ARG A 232 -7.36 -48.84 18.99
C ARG A 232 -6.30 -48.53 20.06
N MET A 233 -5.02 -48.44 19.69
CA MET A 233 -3.95 -48.02 20.60
C MET A 233 -4.06 -46.55 21.02
N ALA A 234 -4.58 -45.66 20.17
CA ALA A 234 -4.83 -44.26 20.52
C ALA A 234 -5.98 -44.08 21.51
N GLU A 235 -6.94 -45.00 21.55
CA GLU A 235 -8.12 -44.95 22.42
C GLU A 235 -7.91 -45.63 23.79
N GLU A 236 -6.98 -46.58 23.91
CA GLU A 236 -6.67 -47.27 25.18
C GLU A 236 -5.98 -46.33 26.19
N GLU A 237 -6.70 -45.96 27.24
CA GLU A 237 -6.27 -44.97 28.24
C GLU A 237 -5.03 -45.37 29.06
N GLN A 238 -4.66 -46.66 29.06
CA GLN A 238 -3.44 -47.14 29.71
C GLN A 238 -2.14 -46.70 29.00
N PHE A 239 -2.20 -46.31 27.71
CA PHE A 239 -1.05 -45.74 27.00
C PHE A 239 -0.77 -44.27 27.39
N ASN A 240 0.48 -43.84 27.20
CA ASN A 240 0.88 -42.45 27.41
C ASN A 240 0.13 -41.50 26.45
N LYS A 241 -0.22 -40.28 26.88
CA LYS A 241 -0.91 -39.30 26.02
C LYS A 241 -0.16 -39.01 24.71
N TYR A 242 1.18 -38.98 24.75
CA TYR A 242 1.99 -38.75 23.54
C TYR A 242 2.07 -39.99 22.65
N GLU A 243 2.06 -41.20 23.22
CA GLU A 243 2.00 -42.45 22.41
C GLU A 243 0.65 -42.60 21.71
N ARG A 244 -0.43 -42.26 22.42
CA ARG A 244 -1.79 -42.19 21.84
C ARG A 244 -1.85 -41.16 20.72
N ALA A 245 -1.27 -39.98 20.92
CA ALA A 245 -1.23 -38.93 19.90
C ALA A 245 -0.34 -39.29 18.68
N ILE A 246 0.78 -39.98 18.88
CA ILE A 246 1.62 -40.51 17.79
C ILE A 246 0.80 -41.44 16.90
N TYR A 247 0.12 -42.42 17.49
CA TYR A 247 -0.71 -43.35 16.70
C TYR A 247 -1.96 -42.67 16.13
N ALA A 248 -2.53 -41.68 16.82
CA ALA A 248 -3.63 -40.86 16.33
C ALA A 248 -3.25 -40.06 15.07
N ALA A 249 -2.11 -39.37 15.06
CA ALA A 249 -1.63 -38.58 13.93
C ALA A 249 -1.37 -39.42 12.67
N LEU A 250 -0.97 -40.69 12.84
CA LEU A 250 -0.69 -41.60 11.73
C LEU A 250 -1.88 -42.49 11.32
N SER A 251 -3.00 -42.46 12.07
CA SER A 251 -4.23 -43.24 11.77
C SER A 251 -5.49 -42.39 11.54
N GLY A 252 -5.40 -41.06 11.70
CA GLY A 252 -6.51 -40.13 11.46
C GLY A 252 -7.39 -39.84 12.69
N ASN A 253 -7.01 -40.24 13.89
CA ASN A 253 -7.86 -40.08 15.09
C ASN A 253 -7.72 -38.69 15.74
N LEU A 254 -8.29 -37.65 15.12
CA LEU A 254 -8.25 -36.26 15.59
C LEU A 254 -8.57 -36.11 17.09
N LYS A 255 -9.59 -36.82 17.58
CA LYS A 255 -10.06 -36.78 18.98
C LYS A 255 -8.97 -37.16 20.00
N GLN A 256 -8.07 -38.07 19.63
CA GLN A 256 -6.96 -38.51 20.48
C GLN A 256 -5.66 -37.73 20.20
N LEU A 257 -5.63 -36.92 19.14
CA LEU A 257 -4.51 -36.04 18.77
C LEU A 257 -4.59 -34.67 19.47
N LEU A 258 -5.76 -34.02 19.44
CA LEU A 258 -5.99 -32.70 20.04
C LEU A 258 -5.53 -32.56 21.52
N PRO A 259 -5.62 -33.57 22.42
CA PRO A 259 -5.18 -33.46 23.82
C PRO A 259 -3.66 -33.28 24.05
N VAL A 260 -2.84 -33.26 22.99
CA VAL A 260 -1.41 -32.88 23.07
C VAL A 260 -1.01 -31.69 22.21
N CYS A 261 -1.93 -31.11 21.43
CA CYS A 261 -1.70 -29.84 20.74
C CYS A 261 -1.58 -28.75 21.80
N GLU A 262 -0.40 -28.12 21.91
CA GLU A 262 -0.13 -27.09 22.93
C GLU A 262 -0.30 -25.68 22.35
N SER A 263 -0.32 -25.54 21.01
CA SER A 263 -0.47 -24.28 20.27
C SER A 263 -1.66 -24.26 19.29
N TRP A 264 -1.92 -23.09 18.67
CA TRP A 264 -2.95 -22.98 17.63
C TRP A 264 -2.45 -23.60 16.33
N GLU A 265 -1.15 -23.47 16.05
CA GLU A 265 -0.41 -24.09 14.95
C GLU A 265 -0.52 -25.63 15.00
N ASP A 266 -0.36 -26.23 16.18
CA ASP A 266 -0.53 -27.67 16.41
C ASP A 266 -1.97 -28.12 16.16
N THR A 267 -2.93 -27.27 16.48
CA THR A 267 -4.35 -27.56 16.32
C THR A 267 -4.72 -27.54 14.83
N VAL A 268 -4.33 -26.49 14.09
CA VAL A 268 -4.52 -26.41 12.63
C VAL A 268 -3.81 -27.57 11.94
N TRP A 269 -2.56 -27.88 12.31
CA TRP A 269 -1.84 -29.04 11.79
C TRP A 269 -2.62 -30.34 12.04
N ALA A 270 -3.14 -30.56 13.24
CA ALA A 270 -3.92 -31.76 13.55
C ALA A 270 -5.18 -31.89 12.67
N TYR A 271 -5.95 -30.82 12.50
CA TYR A 271 -7.13 -30.82 11.62
C TYR A 271 -6.75 -31.08 10.15
N PHE A 272 -5.76 -30.36 9.60
CA PHE A 272 -5.34 -30.51 8.20
C PHE A 272 -4.68 -31.88 7.93
N ARG A 273 -3.83 -32.37 8.86
CA ARG A 273 -3.14 -33.65 8.74
C ARG A 273 -4.10 -34.84 8.77
N VAL A 274 -5.15 -34.76 9.58
CA VAL A 274 -6.24 -35.75 9.61
C VAL A 274 -7.13 -35.62 8.38
N MET A 275 -7.50 -34.40 7.96
CA MET A 275 -8.31 -34.18 6.76
C MET A 275 -7.67 -34.81 5.51
N VAL A 276 -6.38 -34.57 5.27
CA VAL A 276 -5.67 -35.20 4.14
C VAL A 276 -5.62 -36.72 4.29
N ASP A 277 -5.39 -37.24 5.50
CA ASP A 277 -5.38 -38.69 5.75
C ASP A 277 -6.76 -39.35 5.50
N THR A 278 -7.86 -38.71 5.89
CA THR A 278 -9.22 -39.16 5.58
C THR A 278 -9.48 -39.16 4.08
N LEU A 279 -9.17 -38.07 3.38
CA LEU A 279 -9.45 -37.91 1.95
C LEU A 279 -8.63 -38.89 1.11
N VAL A 280 -7.38 -39.17 1.49
CA VAL A 280 -6.56 -40.21 0.86
C VAL A 280 -7.09 -41.61 1.14
N GLU A 281 -7.56 -41.91 2.36
CA GLU A 281 -8.16 -43.21 2.67
C GLU A 281 -9.46 -43.44 1.89
N GLN A 282 -10.30 -42.40 1.76
CA GLN A 282 -11.53 -42.44 0.98
C GLN A 282 -11.27 -42.77 -0.50
N GLU A 283 -10.23 -42.20 -1.12
CA GLU A 283 -9.88 -42.49 -2.52
C GLU A 283 -9.21 -43.87 -2.70
N ILE A 284 -8.44 -44.36 -1.72
CA ILE A 284 -7.90 -45.74 -1.75
C ILE A 284 -9.05 -46.76 -1.65
N CYS A 285 -10.05 -46.50 -0.80
CA CYS A 285 -11.27 -47.29 -0.73
C CYS A 285 -12.13 -47.19 -2.00
N SER A 286 -12.27 -45.99 -2.58
CA SER A 286 -13.03 -45.77 -3.83
C SER A 286 -12.42 -46.53 -5.02
N SER A 287 -11.09 -46.67 -5.03
CA SER A 287 -10.30 -47.31 -6.09
C SER A 287 -10.33 -48.84 -6.06
N GLY A 288 -11.07 -49.47 -5.14
CA GLY A 288 -11.18 -50.93 -5.04
C GLY A 288 -9.94 -51.63 -4.44
N LEU A 289 -8.98 -50.86 -3.90
CA LEU A 289 -7.79 -51.41 -3.22
C LEU A 289 -8.08 -51.84 -1.77
N GLY A 290 -9.26 -51.50 -1.24
CA GLY A 290 -9.70 -51.85 0.11
C GLY A 290 -9.98 -53.35 0.26
N SER A 291 -9.25 -54.04 1.13
CA SER A 291 -9.51 -55.44 1.49
C SER A 291 -10.81 -55.56 2.29
N GLU A 292 -11.84 -56.20 1.72
CA GLU A 292 -13.18 -56.33 2.32
C GLU A 292 -13.23 -57.17 3.62
N GLU A 293 -12.22 -58.00 3.91
CA GLU A 293 -12.33 -59.06 4.93
C GLU A 293 -11.86 -58.68 6.35
N LEU A 294 -11.27 -57.49 6.58
CA LEU A 294 -10.58 -57.18 7.84
C LEU A 294 -11.00 -55.85 8.49
N GLU A 295 -11.88 -55.96 9.50
CA GLU A 295 -12.30 -54.97 10.52
C GLU A 295 -12.28 -53.47 10.11
N GLU A 296 -13.46 -52.92 9.77
CA GLU A 296 -13.64 -51.51 9.42
C GLU A 296 -13.04 -50.50 10.44
N LEU A 297 -12.40 -49.44 9.93
CA LEU A 297 -12.20 -48.20 10.68
C LEU A 297 -13.56 -47.58 11.08
N PRO A 298 -13.65 -46.75 12.14
CA PRO A 298 -14.90 -46.15 12.55
C PRO A 298 -15.57 -45.39 11.41
N ARG A 299 -16.85 -45.67 11.15
CA ARG A 299 -17.58 -45.06 10.03
C ARG A 299 -17.62 -43.55 10.11
N GLU A 300 -17.64 -42.98 11.31
CA GLU A 300 -17.52 -41.53 11.55
C GLU A 300 -16.25 -40.92 10.90
N PHE A 301 -15.14 -41.66 10.81
CA PHE A 301 -13.92 -41.22 10.11
C PHE A 301 -14.12 -41.28 8.59
N LEU A 302 -14.56 -42.43 8.06
CA LEU A 302 -14.72 -42.64 6.61
C LEU A 302 -15.87 -41.84 5.99
N GLU A 303 -16.92 -41.53 6.76
CA GLU A 303 -18.08 -40.73 6.36
C GLU A 303 -17.93 -39.24 6.71
N THR A 304 -16.79 -38.81 7.27
CA THR A 304 -16.56 -37.38 7.53
C THR A 304 -16.43 -36.62 6.21
N ASN A 305 -17.44 -35.79 5.93
CA ASN A 305 -17.33 -34.71 4.97
C ASN A 305 -16.41 -33.62 5.53
N TRP A 306 -15.40 -33.26 4.75
CA TRP A 306 -14.40 -32.24 5.06
C TRP A 306 -14.61 -31.01 4.18
N THR A 307 -14.74 -29.84 4.80
CA THR A 307 -14.68 -28.54 4.12
C THR A 307 -13.65 -27.67 4.82
N LEU A 308 -13.05 -26.73 4.11
CA LEU A 308 -12.14 -25.74 4.71
C LEU A 308 -12.86 -24.93 5.79
N GLU A 309 -14.12 -24.54 5.53
CA GLU A 309 -15.00 -23.85 6.48
C GLU A 309 -15.06 -24.58 7.83
N LYS A 310 -15.34 -25.89 7.82
CA LYS A 310 -15.40 -26.74 9.03
C LYS A 310 -14.06 -26.86 9.79
N VAL A 311 -12.93 -26.61 9.13
CA VAL A 311 -11.61 -26.51 9.79
C VAL A 311 -11.38 -25.11 10.37
N PHE A 312 -11.91 -24.07 9.74
CA PHE A 312 -11.72 -22.67 10.18
C PHE A 312 -12.78 -22.19 11.19
N GLU A 313 -13.98 -22.77 11.23
CA GLU A 313 -15.08 -22.48 12.18
C GLU A 313 -14.66 -22.62 13.65
N GLU A 314 -13.72 -23.51 13.95
CA GLU A 314 -13.12 -23.73 15.29
C GLU A 314 -12.19 -22.57 15.74
N GLY A 315 -12.11 -21.46 14.98
CA GLY A 315 -11.57 -20.17 15.45
C GLY A 315 -10.44 -19.56 14.61
N PHE A 316 -10.16 -20.10 13.42
CA PHE A 316 -8.89 -19.87 12.70
C PHE A 316 -8.99 -18.86 11.54
N TRP A 317 -9.81 -17.82 11.70
CA TRP A 317 -10.13 -16.77 10.71
C TRP A 317 -8.92 -16.07 10.05
N ILE A 318 -7.73 -16.11 10.69
CA ILE A 318 -6.50 -15.46 10.24
C ILE A 318 -5.96 -16.01 8.90
N LEU A 319 -6.44 -17.17 8.43
CA LEU A 319 -5.97 -17.81 7.21
C LEU A 319 -6.79 -17.50 5.94
N LEU A 320 -7.98 -16.86 6.04
CA LEU A 320 -8.80 -16.51 4.87
C LEU A 320 -8.54 -15.07 4.37
N PHE A 321 -7.35 -14.84 3.81
CA PHE A 321 -6.80 -13.52 3.46
C PHE A 321 -7.73 -12.53 2.73
N LEU A 322 -8.68 -13.00 1.91
CA LEU A 322 -9.61 -12.12 1.18
C LEU A 322 -10.74 -11.54 2.06
N GLU A 323 -11.22 -12.30 3.05
CA GLU A 323 -12.20 -11.78 4.01
C GLU A 323 -11.55 -10.81 5.00
N ILE A 324 -10.32 -11.12 5.42
CA ILE A 324 -9.52 -10.26 6.29
C ILE A 324 -9.32 -8.87 5.66
N LEU A 325 -9.08 -8.76 4.35
CA LEU A 325 -8.96 -7.46 3.69
C LEU A 325 -10.26 -6.63 3.75
N MET A 326 -11.43 -7.27 3.64
CA MET A 326 -12.70 -6.57 3.83
C MET A 326 -12.92 -6.17 5.29
N GLU A 327 -12.69 -7.06 6.25
CA GLU A 327 -12.87 -6.75 7.67
C GLU A 327 -11.88 -5.68 8.15
N PHE A 328 -10.65 -5.67 7.61
CA PHE A 328 -9.64 -4.66 7.90
C PHE A 328 -10.04 -3.25 7.41
N SER A 329 -10.74 -3.14 6.29
CA SER A 329 -11.37 -1.87 5.84
C SER A 329 -12.43 -1.41 6.86
N ASP A 330 -13.24 -2.35 7.34
CA ASP A 330 -14.23 -2.10 8.39
C ASP A 330 -13.59 -1.69 9.73
N TRP A 331 -12.42 -2.24 10.07
CA TRP A 331 -11.65 -1.85 11.26
C TRP A 331 -11.04 -0.46 11.13
N LEU A 332 -10.56 -0.06 9.94
CA LEU A 332 -10.11 1.31 9.66
C LEU A 332 -11.24 2.34 9.90
N GLY A 333 -12.48 2.00 9.55
CA GLY A 333 -13.66 2.83 9.82
C GLY A 333 -14.08 2.91 11.31
N ARG A 334 -13.56 2.05 12.18
CA ARG A 334 -14.01 1.91 13.59
C ARG A 334 -13.16 2.71 14.61
N SER A 335 -12.49 3.77 14.17
CA SER A 335 -11.82 4.80 14.99
C SER A 335 -10.67 4.34 15.91
N THR A 336 -10.29 3.07 15.90
CA THR A 336 -9.14 2.55 16.66
C THR A 336 -7.86 2.64 15.83
N ALA A 337 -6.82 3.27 16.37
CA ALA A 337 -5.53 3.38 15.68
C ALA A 337 -4.86 1.99 15.55
N LEU A 338 -4.87 1.44 14.35
CA LEU A 338 -4.30 0.11 14.06
C LEU A 338 -2.76 0.13 14.17
N PRO A 339 -2.12 -1.01 14.54
CA PRO A 339 -0.66 -1.08 14.66
C PRO A 339 0.07 -0.81 13.34
N ALA A 340 1.11 0.02 13.38
CA ALA A 340 1.91 0.41 12.21
C ALA A 340 2.50 -0.79 11.42
N HIS A 341 2.82 -1.90 12.09
CA HIS A 341 3.28 -3.12 11.42
C HIS A 341 2.18 -3.80 10.61
N LEU A 342 0.94 -3.80 11.11
CA LEU A 342 -0.22 -4.42 10.47
C LEU A 342 -0.69 -3.61 9.27
N LEU A 343 -0.76 -2.29 9.41
CA LEU A 343 -1.11 -1.39 8.31
C LEU A 343 -0.08 -1.41 7.17
N ARG A 344 1.22 -1.49 7.51
CA ARG A 344 2.30 -1.74 6.55
C ARG A 344 2.13 -3.10 5.85
N PHE A 345 1.89 -4.18 6.59
CA PHE A 345 1.67 -5.52 6.04
C PHE A 345 0.49 -5.54 5.06
N MET A 346 -0.68 -5.03 5.45
CA MET A 346 -1.86 -4.98 4.59
C MET A 346 -1.64 -4.13 3.33
N SER A 347 -0.90 -3.02 3.43
CA SER A 347 -0.54 -2.20 2.27
C SER A 347 0.35 -2.98 1.28
N HIS A 348 1.36 -3.70 1.77
CA HIS A 348 2.22 -4.53 0.92
C HIS A 348 1.45 -5.72 0.32
N LEU A 349 0.52 -6.31 1.08
CA LEU A 349 -0.35 -7.40 0.62
C LEU A 349 -1.31 -6.95 -0.50
N VAL A 350 -1.90 -5.75 -0.39
CA VAL A 350 -2.70 -5.13 -1.45
C VAL A 350 -1.88 -4.90 -2.72
N LEU A 351 -0.65 -4.40 -2.60
CA LEU A 351 0.26 -4.22 -3.75
C LEU A 351 0.69 -5.56 -4.38
N PHE A 352 0.93 -6.59 -3.57
CA PHE A 352 1.27 -7.93 -4.02
C PHE A 352 0.11 -8.60 -4.77
N TYR A 353 -1.12 -8.54 -4.26
CA TYR A 353 -2.28 -9.07 -4.98
C TYR A 353 -2.53 -8.35 -6.30
N ARG A 354 -2.28 -7.03 -6.37
CA ARG A 354 -2.34 -6.27 -7.62
C ARG A 354 -1.27 -6.68 -8.63
N SER A 355 -0.03 -6.96 -8.21
CA SER A 355 1.02 -7.43 -9.12
C SER A 355 0.79 -8.87 -9.63
N LEU A 356 0.04 -9.69 -8.88
CA LEU A 356 -0.50 -10.97 -9.34
C LEU A 356 -1.74 -10.84 -10.25
N GLY A 357 -2.24 -9.63 -10.49
CA GLY A 357 -3.43 -9.37 -11.32
C GLY A 357 -4.76 -9.73 -10.66
N MET A 358 -4.80 -9.94 -9.33
CA MET A 358 -6.03 -10.27 -8.62
C MET A 358 -6.94 -9.04 -8.43
N GLN A 359 -8.22 -9.20 -8.76
CA GLN A 359 -9.22 -8.12 -8.65
C GLN A 359 -9.71 -7.95 -7.22
N LEU A 360 -8.98 -7.15 -6.44
CA LEU A 360 -9.45 -6.62 -5.15
C LEU A 360 -10.43 -5.45 -5.37
N LYS A 361 -11.33 -5.23 -4.40
CA LYS A 361 -12.22 -4.05 -4.38
C LYS A 361 -11.38 -2.76 -4.30
N VAL A 362 -11.63 -1.83 -5.21
CA VAL A 362 -10.84 -0.59 -5.33
C VAL A 362 -10.95 0.26 -4.06
N GLU A 363 -12.16 0.39 -3.50
CA GLU A 363 -12.46 1.11 -2.25
C GLU A 363 -11.54 0.64 -1.10
N VAL A 364 -11.57 -0.66 -0.78
CA VAL A 364 -10.72 -1.29 0.25
C VAL A 364 -9.23 -1.03 0.01
N CYS A 365 -8.77 -1.11 -1.24
CA CYS A 365 -7.37 -0.82 -1.56
C CYS A 365 -7.02 0.66 -1.31
N VAL A 366 -7.92 1.58 -1.65
CA VAL A 366 -7.74 3.03 -1.47
C VAL A 366 -7.72 3.38 0.01
N ASP A 367 -8.63 2.83 0.81
CA ASP A 367 -8.71 3.11 2.26
C ASP A 367 -7.45 2.61 3.00
N VAL A 368 -6.99 1.40 2.70
CA VAL A 368 -5.75 0.84 3.27
C VAL A 368 -4.53 1.69 2.87
N LEU A 369 -4.38 2.03 1.60
CA LEU A 369 -3.26 2.84 1.12
C LEU A 369 -3.31 4.26 1.70
N LYS A 370 -4.47 4.93 1.72
CA LYS A 370 -4.65 6.26 2.33
C LYS A 370 -4.30 6.29 3.81
N ALA A 371 -4.75 5.29 4.57
CA ALA A 371 -4.43 5.18 5.98
C ALA A 371 -2.91 5.02 6.20
N TYR A 372 -2.24 4.25 5.33
CA TYR A 372 -0.79 4.09 5.41
C TYR A 372 -0.02 5.34 4.95
N ILE A 373 -0.48 6.03 3.91
CA ILE A 373 0.06 7.34 3.48
C ILE A 373 -0.04 8.36 4.63
N SER A 374 -1.21 8.46 5.29
CA SER A 374 -1.39 9.31 6.47
C SER A 374 -0.44 8.96 7.63
N LEU A 375 -0.08 7.68 7.80
CA LEU A 375 0.93 7.25 8.77
C LEU A 375 2.35 7.68 8.34
N LEU A 376 2.71 7.52 7.06
CA LEU A 376 4.01 7.93 6.52
C LEU A 376 4.23 9.44 6.60
N VAL A 377 3.19 10.26 6.33
CA VAL A 377 3.20 11.72 6.56
C VAL A 377 3.48 12.03 8.02
N LYS A 378 2.74 11.41 8.94
CA LYS A 378 2.90 11.59 10.40
C LYS A 378 4.27 11.15 10.93
N GLU A 379 4.85 10.10 10.36
CA GLU A 379 6.20 9.61 10.68
C GLU A 379 7.31 10.32 9.86
N LYS A 380 6.95 11.32 9.05
CA LYS A 380 7.83 12.12 8.17
C LYS A 380 8.68 11.30 7.19
N GLN A 381 8.18 10.15 6.75
CA GLN A 381 8.85 9.23 5.82
C GLN A 381 8.66 9.65 4.35
N VAL A 382 9.09 10.87 4.03
CA VAL A 382 8.79 11.57 2.77
C VAL A 382 9.16 10.76 1.51
N ASP A 383 10.33 10.12 1.51
CA ASP A 383 10.85 9.35 0.37
C ASP A 383 9.92 8.22 -0.10
N LEU A 384 9.03 7.75 0.79
CA LEU A 384 8.11 6.66 0.50
C LEU A 384 6.74 7.14 -0.01
N ILE A 385 6.35 8.40 0.27
CA ILE A 385 4.96 8.86 0.08
C ILE A 385 4.55 8.81 -1.39
N ALA A 386 5.41 9.31 -2.30
CA ALA A 386 5.11 9.35 -3.74
C ALA A 386 4.85 7.95 -4.32
N PHE A 387 5.61 6.94 -3.88
CA PHE A 387 5.43 5.55 -4.32
C PHE A 387 4.08 4.97 -3.89
N TYR A 388 3.62 5.20 -2.65
CA TYR A 388 2.30 4.67 -2.24
C TYR A 388 1.15 5.46 -2.87
N VAL A 389 1.33 6.77 -3.12
CA VAL A 389 0.32 7.61 -3.75
C VAL A 389 0.12 7.28 -5.23
N SER A 390 1.16 6.90 -5.99
CA SER A 390 1.00 6.49 -7.41
C SER A 390 0.26 5.15 -7.60
N HIS A 391 -0.08 4.45 -6.51
CA HIS A 391 -0.96 3.29 -6.53
C HIS A 391 -2.44 3.62 -6.20
N LEU A 392 -2.79 4.90 -6.02
CA LEU A 392 -4.18 5.36 -5.96
C LEU A 392 -4.74 5.65 -7.37
N PRO A 393 -6.08 5.70 -7.56
CA PRO A 393 -6.69 6.31 -8.75
C PRO A 393 -6.16 7.74 -8.97
N ALA A 394 -6.01 8.19 -10.22
CA ALA A 394 -5.25 9.41 -10.54
C ALA A 394 -5.81 10.70 -9.90
N ASP A 395 -7.13 10.85 -9.89
CA ASP A 395 -7.89 11.90 -9.18
C ASP A 395 -7.63 11.90 -7.67
N MET A 396 -7.63 10.70 -7.08
CA MET A 396 -7.33 10.49 -5.66
C MET A 396 -5.83 10.64 -5.35
N ALA A 397 -4.95 10.40 -6.31
CA ALA A 397 -3.51 10.54 -6.18
C ALA A 397 -3.09 12.03 -6.18
N VAL A 398 -3.62 12.81 -7.13
CA VAL A 398 -3.39 14.27 -7.22
C VAL A 398 -3.83 14.95 -5.93
N SER A 399 -5.08 14.72 -5.51
CA SER A 399 -5.63 15.33 -4.28
C SER A 399 -4.90 14.86 -3.01
N GLN A 400 -4.54 13.57 -2.90
CA GLN A 400 -3.84 13.06 -1.71
C GLN A 400 -2.38 13.54 -1.62
N TYR A 401 -1.68 13.72 -2.75
CA TYR A 401 -0.33 14.29 -2.76
C TYR A 401 -0.35 15.80 -2.51
N ALA A 402 -1.30 16.53 -3.09
CA ALA A 402 -1.47 17.96 -2.85
C ALA A 402 -1.67 18.26 -1.35
N GLN A 403 -2.56 17.52 -0.68
CA GLN A 403 -2.78 17.63 0.76
C GLN A 403 -1.50 17.42 1.59
N PHE A 404 -0.59 16.54 1.15
CA PHE A 404 0.72 16.37 1.78
C PHE A 404 1.66 17.56 1.53
N LEU A 405 1.71 18.08 0.29
CA LEU A 405 2.55 19.23 -0.05
C LEU A 405 2.13 20.52 0.67
N GLU A 406 0.85 20.65 1.05
CA GLU A 406 0.36 21.76 1.88
C GLU A 406 1.03 21.82 3.27
N GLU A 407 1.58 20.71 3.79
CA GLU A 407 2.37 20.68 5.03
C GLU A 407 3.88 21.01 4.80
N VAL A 408 4.35 21.07 3.56
CA VAL A 408 5.77 21.22 3.21
C VAL A 408 6.16 22.69 3.04
N THR A 409 6.84 23.23 4.05
CA THR A 409 7.27 24.64 4.11
C THR A 409 8.70 24.89 3.61
N GLU A 410 9.62 23.91 3.71
CA GLU A 410 11.03 24.11 3.39
C GLU A 410 11.33 23.96 1.88
N THR A 411 11.90 25.00 1.26
CA THR A 411 12.08 25.10 -0.20
C THR A 411 12.83 23.92 -0.83
N GLU A 412 13.87 23.38 -0.18
CA GLU A 412 14.60 22.22 -0.71
C GLU A 412 13.79 20.92 -0.54
N GLN A 413 13.00 20.79 0.52
CA GLN A 413 12.07 19.68 0.71
C GLN A 413 10.96 19.71 -0.35
N ARG A 414 10.47 20.90 -0.72
CA ARG A 414 9.50 21.07 -1.81
C ARG A 414 10.00 20.47 -3.12
N LYS A 415 11.22 20.85 -3.56
CA LYS A 415 11.85 20.29 -4.78
C LYS A 415 11.98 18.78 -4.71
N HIS A 416 12.51 18.25 -3.60
CA HIS A 416 12.68 16.82 -3.38
C HIS A 416 11.35 16.05 -3.50
N CYS A 417 10.25 16.58 -2.96
CA CYS A 417 8.93 15.99 -3.15
C CYS A 417 8.48 15.99 -4.64
N LEU A 418 8.72 17.07 -5.40
CA LEU A 418 8.38 17.10 -6.84
C LEU A 418 9.26 16.13 -7.65
N GLU A 419 10.54 15.98 -7.30
CA GLU A 419 11.43 14.98 -7.90
C GLU A 419 10.95 13.54 -7.61
N LEU A 420 10.52 13.26 -6.38
CA LEU A 420 9.92 11.97 -6.00
C LEU A 420 8.59 11.70 -6.72
N ALA A 421 7.73 12.72 -6.85
CA ALA A 421 6.47 12.62 -7.59
C ALA A 421 6.71 12.31 -9.08
N THR A 422 7.68 12.99 -9.69
CA THR A 422 8.13 12.73 -11.07
C THR A 422 8.63 11.29 -11.23
N GLN A 423 9.47 10.81 -10.31
CA GLN A 423 10.00 9.43 -10.32
C GLN A 423 8.92 8.38 -10.10
N ALA A 424 7.87 8.69 -9.32
CA ALA A 424 6.72 7.82 -9.10
C ALA A 424 5.69 7.81 -10.24
N GLY A 425 5.86 8.66 -11.26
CA GLY A 425 4.93 8.79 -12.40
C GLY A 425 3.64 9.55 -12.07
N LEU A 426 3.65 10.42 -11.05
CA LEU A 426 2.52 11.29 -10.72
C LEU A 426 2.46 12.50 -11.65
N ASP A 427 1.24 13.01 -11.88
CA ASP A 427 1.02 14.28 -12.59
C ASP A 427 1.41 15.46 -11.68
N VAL A 428 2.68 15.85 -11.76
CA VAL A 428 3.24 16.99 -11.02
C VAL A 428 2.50 18.29 -11.34
N ALA A 429 2.07 18.48 -12.59
CA ALA A 429 1.44 19.73 -13.01
C ALA A 429 0.03 19.91 -12.43
N ALA A 430 -0.76 18.83 -12.40
CA ALA A 430 -2.05 18.80 -11.72
C ALA A 430 -1.90 18.93 -10.19
N ILE A 431 -0.87 18.30 -9.61
CA ILE A 431 -0.56 18.35 -8.17
C ILE A 431 -0.25 19.78 -7.71
N THR A 432 0.72 20.45 -8.33
CA THR A 432 1.13 21.81 -7.92
C THR A 432 0.01 22.83 -8.15
N LYS A 433 -0.77 22.67 -9.23
CA LYS A 433 -1.99 23.46 -9.45
C LYS A 433 -3.00 23.27 -8.31
N THR A 434 -3.31 22.03 -7.95
CA THR A 434 -4.27 21.71 -6.88
C THR A 434 -3.84 22.25 -5.51
N VAL A 435 -2.53 22.22 -5.18
CA VAL A 435 -1.97 22.86 -3.97
C VAL A 435 -2.23 24.37 -3.97
N VAL A 436 -1.98 25.04 -5.10
CA VAL A 436 -2.17 26.49 -5.24
C VAL A 436 -3.63 26.89 -5.14
N GLU A 437 -4.53 26.17 -5.83
CA GLU A 437 -5.96 26.44 -5.82
C GLU A 437 -6.57 26.20 -4.43
N THR A 438 -6.21 25.09 -3.78
CA THR A 438 -6.66 24.79 -2.40
C THR A 438 -6.24 25.88 -1.42
N ILE A 439 -5.00 26.38 -1.48
CA ILE A 439 -4.53 27.46 -0.59
C ILE A 439 -5.16 28.83 -0.96
N ARG A 440 -5.43 29.09 -2.25
CA ARG A 440 -6.11 30.30 -2.76
C ARG A 440 -7.57 30.42 -2.32
N GLU A 441 -8.23 29.28 -2.12
CA GLU A 441 -9.69 29.16 -1.90
C GLU A 441 -10.10 28.87 -0.45
N ARG A 442 -9.15 28.57 0.46
CA ARG A 442 -9.41 28.46 1.91
C ARG A 442 -10.10 29.70 2.50
N ASP A 443 -9.82 30.88 1.97
CA ASP A 443 -10.49 32.13 2.35
C ASP A 443 -11.86 32.24 1.69
N THR A 444 -12.90 31.93 2.47
CA THR A 444 -14.32 32.11 2.10
C THR A 444 -14.83 33.55 2.24
N ASP A 445 -13.94 34.52 2.49
CA ASP A 445 -14.31 35.93 2.45
C ASP A 445 -14.69 36.30 1.01
N GLU A 446 -15.95 36.71 0.82
CA GLU A 446 -16.46 37.20 -0.46
C GLU A 446 -15.59 38.35 -0.99
N PHE A 447 -15.56 38.55 -2.31
CA PHE A 447 -14.83 39.65 -2.97
C PHE A 447 -15.52 41.02 -2.76
N ALA A 448 -15.82 41.34 -1.51
CA ALA A 448 -16.64 42.44 -1.08
C ALA A 448 -15.84 43.73 -0.86
N HIS A 449 -16.52 44.87 -0.98
CA HIS A 449 -15.96 46.15 -0.56
C HIS A 449 -15.75 46.17 0.96
N HIS A 450 -14.51 45.97 1.42
CA HIS A 450 -14.06 46.40 2.75
C HIS A 450 -14.02 47.93 2.83
N ASP A 451 -15.20 48.52 2.96
CA ASP A 451 -15.33 49.94 3.23
C ASP A 451 -14.82 50.26 4.64
N LEU A 452 -14.19 51.43 4.77
CA LEU A 452 -13.89 52.13 6.03
C LEU A 452 -12.95 51.47 7.07
N THR A 453 -12.47 50.23 6.89
CA THR A 453 -11.43 49.66 7.77
C THR A 453 -10.04 49.85 7.16
N PRO A 454 -9.09 50.55 7.81
CA PRO A 454 -7.70 50.56 7.37
C PRO A 454 -7.07 49.21 7.70
N ALA A 455 -7.06 48.30 6.73
CA ALA A 455 -6.19 47.14 6.78
C ALA A 455 -4.74 47.61 6.94
N LEU A 456 -3.94 46.93 7.76
CA LEU A 456 -2.52 47.24 7.85
C LEU A 456 -1.84 46.76 6.56
N ASP A 457 -0.94 47.56 5.99
CA ASP A 457 -0.11 47.17 4.83
C ASP A 457 0.78 45.94 5.13
N THR A 458 0.96 45.59 6.40
CA THR A 458 1.69 44.39 6.83
C THR A 458 0.89 43.13 6.51
N ALA A 459 1.40 42.33 5.57
CA ALA A 459 0.90 41.00 5.25
C ALA A 459 0.71 40.12 6.51
N THR A 460 -0.41 39.39 6.60
CA THR A 460 -0.65 38.38 7.62
C THR A 460 0.13 37.10 7.33
N THR A 461 0.13 36.16 8.28
CA THR A 461 0.67 34.81 8.05
C THR A 461 -0.07 34.05 6.95
N GLU A 462 -1.36 34.32 6.72
CA GLU A 462 -2.14 33.72 5.62
C GLU A 462 -1.84 34.40 4.28
N ASP A 463 -1.65 35.73 4.27
CA ASP A 463 -1.16 36.44 3.08
C ASP A 463 0.21 35.89 2.65
N GLN A 464 1.12 35.65 3.60
CA GLN A 464 2.44 35.08 3.33
C GLN A 464 2.35 33.65 2.77
N GLN A 465 1.44 32.80 3.28
CA GLN A 465 1.20 31.47 2.70
C GLN A 465 0.73 31.55 1.24
N LYS A 466 -0.14 32.50 0.89
CA LYS A 466 -0.57 32.75 -0.50
C LYS A 466 0.54 33.34 -1.39
N ILE A 467 1.48 34.08 -0.83
CA ILE A 467 2.68 34.55 -1.55
C ILE A 467 3.61 33.36 -1.84
N ASP A 468 3.90 32.52 -0.85
CA ASP A 468 4.83 31.40 -0.97
C ASP A 468 4.24 30.16 -1.64
N VAL A 469 2.94 30.10 -1.93
CA VAL A 469 2.38 29.00 -2.71
C VAL A 469 2.74 29.08 -4.21
N ILE A 470 3.01 30.29 -4.73
CA ILE A 470 3.41 30.48 -6.13
C ILE A 470 4.75 29.79 -6.45
N ASP A 471 5.64 29.59 -5.47
CA ASP A 471 6.91 28.88 -5.66
C ASP A 471 6.71 27.49 -6.29
N TRP A 472 5.62 26.78 -5.95
CA TRP A 472 5.31 25.46 -6.48
C TRP A 472 5.19 25.42 -8.01
N LEU A 473 4.64 26.47 -8.61
CA LEU A 473 4.46 26.60 -10.08
C LEU A 473 5.64 27.29 -10.77
N VAL A 474 6.60 27.82 -10.00
CA VAL A 474 7.80 28.50 -10.54
C VAL A 474 9.01 27.56 -10.60
N PHE A 475 9.00 26.44 -9.85
CA PHE A 475 10.03 25.40 -9.94
C PHE A 475 10.13 24.75 -11.33
N ASP A 476 9.01 24.51 -12.01
CA ASP A 476 8.97 23.97 -13.36
C ASP A 476 8.65 25.08 -14.38
N PRO A 477 9.56 25.39 -15.34
CA PRO A 477 9.27 26.31 -16.44
C PRO A 477 8.00 25.95 -17.22
N ALA A 478 7.64 24.67 -17.39
CA ALA A 478 6.45 24.26 -18.14
C ALA A 478 5.13 24.73 -17.50
N GLN A 479 5.17 25.18 -16.24
CA GLN A 479 3.99 25.70 -15.53
C GLN A 479 3.89 27.23 -15.53
N ARG A 480 4.75 27.98 -16.23
CA ARG A 480 4.77 29.46 -16.17
C ARG A 480 3.44 30.12 -16.57
N ALA A 481 2.67 29.53 -17.51
CA ALA A 481 1.34 30.02 -17.86
C ALA A 481 0.35 29.91 -16.67
N GLU A 482 0.37 28.80 -15.94
CA GLU A 482 -0.46 28.59 -14.75
C GLU A 482 0.05 29.43 -13.57
N ALA A 483 1.37 29.53 -13.37
CA ALA A 483 1.98 30.41 -12.36
C ALA A 483 1.51 31.86 -12.55
N LEU A 484 1.49 32.35 -13.80
CA LEU A 484 1.06 33.69 -14.13
C LEU A 484 -0.45 33.88 -13.88
N LYS A 485 -1.29 32.93 -14.32
CA LYS A 485 -2.75 32.93 -14.04
C LYS A 485 -3.07 32.94 -12.53
N GLN A 486 -2.42 32.08 -11.76
CA GLN A 486 -2.64 31.95 -10.32
C GLN A 486 -2.10 33.17 -9.56
N SER A 487 -0.93 33.71 -9.95
CA SER A 487 -0.39 34.95 -9.38
C SER A 487 -1.32 36.14 -9.61
N ASN A 488 -1.92 36.26 -10.81
CA ASN A 488 -2.91 37.28 -11.11
C ASN A 488 -4.14 37.15 -10.20
N ALA A 489 -4.69 35.95 -10.03
CA ALA A 489 -5.84 35.72 -9.16
C ALA A 489 -5.59 36.12 -7.69
N ILE A 490 -4.40 35.83 -7.15
CA ILE A 490 -4.01 36.26 -5.79
C ILE A 490 -3.79 37.78 -5.73
N MET A 491 -3.14 38.37 -6.76
CA MET A 491 -2.99 39.82 -6.86
C MET A 491 -4.34 40.54 -6.97
N ARG A 492 -5.35 40.00 -7.67
CA ARG A 492 -6.71 40.58 -7.71
C ARG A 492 -7.31 40.70 -6.31
N LYS A 493 -7.22 39.65 -5.49
CA LYS A 493 -7.65 39.69 -4.06
C LYS A 493 -6.89 40.77 -3.28
N PHE A 494 -5.55 40.78 -3.34
CA PHE A 494 -4.74 41.78 -2.59
C PHE A 494 -4.98 43.23 -3.06
N LEU A 495 -5.19 43.47 -4.35
CA LEU A 495 -5.48 44.80 -4.89
C LEU A 495 -6.85 45.33 -4.44
N ALA A 496 -7.89 44.47 -4.40
CA ALA A 496 -9.20 44.84 -3.89
C ALA A 496 -9.14 45.21 -2.39
N SER A 497 -8.38 44.44 -1.60
CA SER A 497 -8.10 44.72 -0.18
C SER A 497 -7.06 45.82 0.06
N LYS A 498 -6.53 46.46 -0.99
CA LYS A 498 -5.49 47.51 -0.94
C LYS A 498 -4.18 47.09 -0.23
N LYS A 499 -3.85 45.79 -0.21
CA LYS A 499 -2.58 45.26 0.31
C LYS A 499 -1.50 45.35 -0.77
N HIS A 500 -1.10 46.56 -1.16
CA HIS A 500 -0.20 46.76 -2.32
C HIS A 500 1.16 46.08 -2.16
N ASP A 501 1.75 46.08 -0.97
CA ASP A 501 3.06 45.44 -0.75
C ASP A 501 2.96 43.90 -0.83
N ALA A 502 1.85 43.30 -0.38
CA ALA A 502 1.58 41.87 -0.59
C ALA A 502 1.41 41.53 -2.08
N ALA A 503 0.72 42.38 -2.85
CA ALA A 503 0.61 42.23 -4.30
C ALA A 503 1.98 42.34 -4.99
N LYS A 504 2.87 43.24 -4.55
CA LYS A 504 4.25 43.31 -5.04
C LYS A 504 5.06 42.05 -4.70
N MET A 505 4.87 41.46 -3.53
CA MET A 505 5.54 40.21 -3.15
C MET A 505 5.10 39.04 -4.04
N VAL A 506 3.82 38.95 -4.40
CA VAL A 506 3.35 37.99 -5.43
C VAL A 506 3.93 38.30 -6.80
N PHE A 507 3.94 39.58 -7.21
CA PHE A 507 4.51 39.99 -8.49
C PHE A 507 5.99 39.58 -8.62
N ALA A 508 6.79 39.80 -7.56
CA ALA A 508 8.20 39.44 -7.52
C ALA A 508 8.49 37.91 -7.45
N LYS A 509 7.48 37.06 -7.21
CA LYS A 509 7.60 35.60 -7.33
C LYS A 509 7.58 35.13 -8.78
N VAL A 510 6.94 35.89 -9.69
CA VAL A 510 6.87 35.58 -11.12
C VAL A 510 8.16 36.08 -11.80
N PRO A 511 9.04 35.19 -12.33
CA PRO A 511 10.31 35.65 -12.89
C PRO A 511 10.11 36.46 -14.18
N GLU A 512 10.98 37.44 -14.42
CA GLU A 512 10.84 38.42 -15.52
C GLU A 512 10.78 37.79 -16.93
N ASP A 513 11.35 36.60 -17.10
CA ASP A 513 11.35 35.86 -18.36
C ASP A 513 10.03 35.10 -18.65
N SER A 514 9.10 35.02 -17.70
CA SER A 514 7.88 34.18 -17.79
C SER A 514 7.09 34.38 -19.08
N MET A 515 6.89 35.61 -19.53
CA MET A 515 6.14 35.88 -20.77
C MET A 515 6.86 35.30 -21.99
N ARG A 516 8.19 35.48 -22.07
CA ARG A 516 9.01 34.95 -23.15
C ARG A 516 9.05 33.42 -23.12
N GLU A 517 9.06 32.83 -21.93
CA GLU A 517 9.08 31.40 -21.72
C GLU A 517 7.75 30.73 -22.14
N ILE A 518 6.61 31.37 -21.85
CA ILE A 518 5.28 30.93 -22.34
C ILE A 518 5.25 30.92 -23.87
N TYR A 519 5.65 32.02 -24.53
CA TYR A 519 5.71 32.05 -26.00
C TYR A 519 6.68 31.00 -26.57
N ARG A 520 7.85 30.79 -25.95
CA ARG A 520 8.82 29.76 -26.37
C ARG A 520 8.21 28.36 -26.32
N GLN A 521 7.50 28.03 -25.24
CA GLN A 521 6.87 26.72 -25.07
C GLN A 521 5.71 26.47 -26.03
N TRP A 522 4.99 27.53 -26.43
CA TRP A 522 3.96 27.45 -27.47
C TRP A 522 4.58 27.23 -28.86
N GLU A 523 5.64 27.99 -29.20
CA GLU A 523 6.40 27.81 -30.44
C GLU A 523 7.03 26.39 -30.53
N GLU A 524 7.56 25.87 -29.43
CA GLU A 524 8.19 24.54 -29.36
C GLU A 524 7.19 23.38 -29.52
N GLN A 525 5.89 23.61 -29.33
CA GLN A 525 4.83 22.65 -29.66
C GLN A 525 4.52 22.57 -31.17
N GLY A 526 5.11 23.44 -32.00
CA GLY A 526 4.91 23.45 -33.46
C GLY A 526 3.57 24.04 -33.89
N MET A 527 2.99 24.90 -33.06
CA MET A 527 1.67 25.51 -33.27
C MET A 527 1.79 26.79 -34.10
N ASP A 528 1.45 26.74 -35.39
CA ASP A 528 1.34 27.93 -36.29
C ASP A 528 0.17 28.89 -35.91
N THR A 529 -0.56 28.59 -34.83
CA THR A 529 -1.69 29.40 -34.31
C THR A 529 -1.22 30.42 -33.27
N PRO A 530 -1.92 31.56 -33.09
CA PRO A 530 -1.68 32.45 -31.95
C PRO A 530 -1.86 31.72 -30.61
N LEU A 531 -1.33 32.34 -29.55
CA LEU A 531 -1.38 31.83 -28.19
C LEU A 531 -2.86 31.68 -27.74
N PRO A 532 -3.20 30.72 -26.85
CA PRO A 532 -4.54 30.57 -26.32
C PRO A 532 -5.05 31.88 -25.72
N ALA A 533 -6.33 32.21 -25.98
CA ALA A 533 -6.96 33.45 -25.53
C ALA A 533 -6.86 33.64 -24.00
N GLU A 534 -6.94 32.55 -23.24
CA GLU A 534 -6.78 32.53 -21.77
C GLU A 534 -5.39 33.02 -21.34
N GLU A 535 -4.34 32.61 -22.06
CA GLU A 535 -2.95 32.97 -21.77
C GLU A 535 -2.61 34.39 -22.25
N GLU A 536 -3.11 34.81 -23.42
CA GLU A 536 -2.98 36.21 -23.87
C GLU A 536 -3.66 37.18 -22.89
N ASN A 537 -4.89 36.87 -22.47
CA ASN A 537 -5.63 37.65 -21.48
C ASN A 537 -4.92 37.64 -20.11
N ALA A 538 -4.35 36.51 -19.67
CA ALA A 538 -3.57 36.44 -18.44
C ALA A 538 -2.28 37.28 -18.50
N ILE A 539 -1.51 37.21 -19.60
CA ILE A 539 -0.33 38.06 -19.82
C ILE A 539 -0.72 39.54 -19.82
N ARG A 540 -1.82 39.90 -20.49
CA ARG A 540 -2.37 41.26 -20.51
C ARG A 540 -2.78 41.74 -19.12
N GLU A 541 -3.45 40.91 -18.34
CA GLU A 541 -3.86 41.21 -16.96
C GLU A 541 -2.63 41.44 -16.05
N HIS A 542 -1.60 40.60 -16.19
CA HIS A 542 -0.33 40.76 -15.46
C HIS A 542 0.38 42.08 -15.81
N LEU A 543 0.35 42.49 -17.08
CA LEU A 543 0.85 43.80 -17.54
C LEU A 543 0.02 44.97 -17.00
N CYS A 544 -1.31 44.83 -16.89
CA CYS A 544 -2.17 45.81 -16.24
C CYS A 544 -1.80 45.98 -14.75
N ILE A 545 -1.64 44.86 -14.03
CA ILE A 545 -1.24 44.85 -12.63
C ILE A 545 0.14 45.50 -12.45
N ARG A 546 1.13 45.18 -13.30
CA ARG A 546 2.46 45.82 -13.27
C ARG A 546 2.37 47.34 -13.39
N ALA A 547 1.67 47.85 -14.39
CA ALA A 547 1.52 49.30 -14.61
C ALA A 547 0.89 50.01 -13.39
N TYR A 548 -0.08 49.37 -12.73
CA TYR A 548 -0.71 49.90 -11.52
C TYR A 548 0.24 49.89 -10.30
N LEU A 549 1.01 48.82 -10.10
CA LEU A 549 2.00 48.74 -9.02
C LEU A 549 3.15 49.74 -9.22
N GLU A 550 3.65 49.90 -10.45
CA GLU A 550 4.62 50.95 -10.82
C GLU A 550 4.08 52.35 -10.52
N ALA A 551 2.83 52.65 -10.90
CA ALA A 551 2.20 53.94 -10.63
C ALA A 551 2.03 54.24 -9.14
N HIS A 552 1.68 53.23 -8.34
CA HIS A 552 1.58 53.37 -6.89
C HIS A 552 2.94 53.55 -6.20
N GLU A 553 3.99 52.87 -6.70
CA GLU A 553 5.37 53.02 -6.25
C GLU A 553 5.90 54.42 -6.50
N ALA A 554 5.80 54.90 -7.75
CA ALA A 554 6.23 56.24 -8.13
C ALA A 554 5.48 57.31 -7.30
N PHE A 555 4.16 57.18 -7.14
CA PHE A 555 3.37 58.10 -6.31
C PHE A 555 3.88 58.11 -4.86
N ASN A 556 4.23 56.94 -4.30
CA ASN A 556 4.75 56.84 -2.94
C ASN A 556 6.16 57.41 -2.77
N GLU A 557 7.05 57.34 -3.77
CA GLU A 557 8.32 58.08 -3.73
C GLU A 557 8.08 59.59 -3.81
N TRP A 558 7.28 60.05 -4.77
CA TRP A 558 6.91 61.45 -4.92
C TRP A 558 6.28 62.02 -3.64
N PHE A 559 5.35 61.28 -3.01
CA PHE A 559 4.68 61.70 -1.79
C PHE A 559 5.66 61.78 -0.61
N LYS A 560 6.59 60.83 -0.47
CA LYS A 560 7.65 60.90 0.54
C LYS A 560 8.55 62.13 0.33
N HIS A 561 8.99 62.37 -0.91
CA HIS A 561 9.85 63.52 -1.25
C HIS A 561 9.15 64.87 -1.08
N MET A 562 7.89 64.98 -1.50
CA MET A 562 7.07 66.20 -1.41
C MET A 562 6.80 66.62 0.05
N ASN A 563 6.65 65.65 0.96
CA ASN A 563 6.43 65.92 2.39
C ASN A 563 7.73 66.15 3.19
N CYS A 564 8.91 66.15 2.54
CA CYS A 564 10.21 66.44 3.17
C CYS A 564 10.97 67.60 2.50
N PRO A 565 10.39 68.82 2.41
CA PRO A 565 11.10 70.00 1.91
C PRO A 565 12.23 70.44 2.87
N PRO A 566 13.34 71.01 2.36
CA PRO A 566 14.38 71.63 3.18
C PRO A 566 13.81 72.70 4.12
N VAL A 567 14.35 72.78 5.34
CA VAL A 567 13.85 73.69 6.39
C VAL A 567 14.58 75.03 6.29
N LYS A 568 13.82 76.11 6.02
CA LYS A 568 14.39 77.46 5.92
C LYS A 568 15.09 77.88 7.23
N PRO A 569 16.35 78.37 7.20
CA PRO A 569 17.03 78.89 8.36
C PRO A 569 16.29 80.06 9.04
N THR A 570 16.32 80.08 10.37
CA THR A 570 15.71 81.13 11.19
C THR A 570 16.78 82.01 11.84
N ALA A 571 16.72 83.32 11.59
CA ALA A 571 17.63 84.28 12.21
C ALA A 571 17.30 84.52 13.70
N PRO A 572 18.30 84.48 14.61
CA PRO A 572 18.11 84.94 15.98
C PRO A 572 17.80 86.44 16.04
N ALA A 573 16.77 86.83 16.81
CA ALA A 573 16.28 88.22 16.86
C ALA A 573 17.30 89.26 17.35
N GLN A 574 18.43 88.83 17.94
CA GLN A 574 19.56 89.67 18.34
C GLN A 574 20.91 89.06 17.93
N ALA A 575 20.99 88.49 16.72
CA ALA A 575 22.19 87.82 16.20
C ALA A 575 23.44 88.74 16.17
N LYS A 576 24.54 88.25 16.76
CA LYS A 576 25.88 88.85 16.67
C LYS A 576 26.43 88.76 15.24
N PHE A 577 27.48 89.52 14.92
CA PHE A 577 28.08 89.52 13.57
C PHE A 577 28.48 88.11 13.07
N THR A 578 29.12 87.30 13.91
CA THR A 578 29.47 85.90 13.59
C THR A 578 28.24 85.01 13.36
N GLU A 579 27.16 85.26 14.09
CA GLU A 579 25.89 84.54 13.97
C GLU A 579 25.13 84.96 12.69
N LYS A 580 25.31 86.20 12.22
CA LYS A 580 24.80 86.68 10.93
C LYS A 580 25.53 86.05 9.75
N VAL A 581 26.87 86.04 9.76
CA VAL A 581 27.65 85.38 8.69
C VAL A 581 27.34 83.87 8.64
N ALA A 582 27.18 83.22 9.80
CA ALA A 582 26.73 81.83 9.86
C ALA A 582 25.28 81.62 9.37
N HIS A 583 24.39 82.60 9.53
CA HIS A 583 23.06 82.57 8.93
C HIS A 583 23.11 82.77 7.42
N GLU A 584 23.91 83.71 6.92
CA GLU A 584 24.11 83.99 5.49
C GLU A 584 24.66 82.75 4.75
N MET A 585 25.62 82.04 5.36
CA MET A 585 26.09 80.73 4.85
C MET A 585 24.97 79.69 4.81
N LYS A 586 24.24 79.50 5.92
CA LYS A 586 23.11 78.56 5.97
C LYS A 586 21.98 78.90 5.01
N GLU A 587 21.74 80.18 4.74
CA GLU A 587 20.74 80.62 3.78
C GLU A 587 21.18 80.37 2.32
N ALA A 588 22.50 80.37 2.06
CA ALA A 588 23.04 79.93 0.77
C ALA A 588 22.99 78.40 0.62
N GLU A 589 23.38 77.64 1.66
CA GLU A 589 23.24 76.17 1.72
C GLU A 589 21.78 75.75 1.47
N TYR A 590 20.83 76.33 2.21
CA TYR A 590 19.39 76.11 2.04
C TYR A 590 18.89 76.38 0.62
N LYS A 591 19.38 77.42 -0.06
CA LYS A 591 18.94 77.72 -1.45
C LYS A 591 19.36 76.60 -2.40
N VAL A 592 20.59 76.11 -2.30
CA VAL A 592 21.09 74.99 -3.10
C VAL A 592 20.35 73.69 -2.75
N GLU A 593 20.08 73.42 -1.48
CA GLU A 593 19.26 72.26 -1.09
C GLU A 593 17.82 72.35 -1.63
N TYR A 594 17.21 73.54 -1.59
CA TYR A 594 15.85 73.78 -2.07
C TYR A 594 15.75 73.67 -3.59
N GLU A 595 16.71 74.21 -4.34
CA GLU A 595 16.80 74.08 -5.80
C GLU A 595 16.95 72.60 -6.21
N ASN A 596 17.81 71.84 -5.53
CA ASN A 596 17.97 70.40 -5.76
C ASN A 596 16.69 69.60 -5.40
N TRP A 597 16.04 69.92 -4.28
CA TRP A 597 14.78 69.31 -3.87
C TRP A 597 13.65 69.59 -4.88
N GLN A 598 13.55 70.83 -5.35
CA GLN A 598 12.56 71.24 -6.35
C GLN A 598 12.83 70.58 -7.71
N GLY A 599 14.10 70.44 -8.11
CA GLY A 599 14.50 69.71 -9.32
C GLY A 599 14.11 68.23 -9.27
N ARG A 600 14.41 67.53 -8.16
CA ARG A 600 13.97 66.13 -7.98
C ARG A 600 12.45 66.01 -7.90
N LEU A 601 11.76 66.95 -7.25
CA LEU A 601 10.30 66.97 -7.19
C LEU A 601 9.71 67.09 -8.62
N GLY A 602 10.28 67.95 -9.46
CA GLY A 602 9.88 68.08 -10.87
C GLY A 602 10.04 66.78 -11.66
N ALA A 603 11.19 66.11 -11.53
CA ALA A 603 11.45 64.82 -12.19
C ALA A 603 10.47 63.71 -11.72
N LEU A 604 10.26 63.57 -10.40
CA LEU A 604 9.29 62.63 -9.85
C LEU A 604 7.85 62.96 -10.27
N THR A 605 7.52 64.24 -10.47
CA THR A 605 6.19 64.66 -10.93
C THR A 605 5.91 64.27 -12.38
N GLU A 606 6.94 64.24 -13.24
CA GLU A 606 6.78 63.72 -14.62
C GLU A 606 6.65 62.19 -14.63
N ASP A 607 7.52 61.43 -13.93
CA ASP A 607 7.43 59.96 -13.90
C ASP A 607 6.11 59.49 -13.31
N VAL A 608 5.65 60.02 -12.17
CA VAL A 608 4.33 59.68 -11.59
C VAL A 608 3.19 59.95 -12.57
N LYS A 609 3.26 61.06 -13.31
CA LYS A 609 2.25 61.41 -14.32
C LYS A 609 2.28 60.43 -15.48
N GLU A 610 3.47 60.02 -15.95
CA GLU A 610 3.63 59.01 -16.98
C GLU A 610 3.09 57.64 -16.53
N ARG A 611 3.49 57.14 -15.35
CA ARG A 611 3.01 55.86 -14.81
C ARG A 611 1.49 55.84 -14.64
N ILE A 612 0.90 56.91 -14.08
CA ILE A 612 -0.56 56.96 -13.93
C ILE A 612 -1.26 57.06 -15.28
N TYR A 613 -0.73 57.79 -16.27
CA TYR A 613 -1.31 57.78 -17.61
C TYR A 613 -1.18 56.43 -18.30
N ASN A 614 -0.11 55.65 -18.07
CA ASN A 614 -0.01 54.28 -18.57
C ASN A 614 -1.11 53.35 -18.01
N VAL A 615 -1.67 53.65 -16.83
CA VAL A 615 -2.84 52.97 -16.27
C VAL A 615 -4.15 53.52 -16.85
N LEU A 616 -4.35 54.84 -16.86
CA LEU A 616 -5.61 55.46 -17.31
C LEU A 616 -5.84 55.34 -18.82
N LEU A 617 -4.77 55.31 -19.61
CA LEU A 617 -4.76 55.25 -21.08
C LEU A 617 -4.17 53.93 -21.59
N PHE A 618 -4.25 52.86 -20.78
CA PHE A 618 -3.69 51.54 -21.13
C PHE A 618 -4.18 51.08 -22.51
N VAL A 619 -3.28 50.50 -23.30
CA VAL A 619 -3.49 50.23 -24.73
C VAL A 619 -4.58 49.18 -24.99
N ASP A 620 -5.18 49.24 -26.18
CA ASP A 620 -6.06 48.22 -26.76
C ASP A 620 -7.19 47.76 -25.82
N GLY A 621 -8.19 48.63 -25.61
CA GLY A 621 -9.38 48.33 -24.78
C GLY A 621 -9.31 48.81 -23.33
N GLY A 622 -8.13 49.20 -22.83
CA GLY A 622 -7.98 49.77 -21.49
C GLY A 622 -7.62 48.77 -20.37
N TRP A 623 -7.39 49.32 -19.18
CA TRP A 623 -6.82 48.60 -18.04
C TRP A 623 -7.80 47.59 -17.42
N MET A 624 -7.33 46.37 -17.16
CA MET A 624 -8.13 45.22 -16.68
C MET A 624 -9.38 44.96 -17.53
N VAL A 625 -9.19 44.95 -18.86
CA VAL A 625 -10.18 44.53 -19.86
C VAL A 625 -9.51 43.50 -20.76
N ASP A 626 -10.17 42.38 -21.00
CA ASP A 626 -9.70 41.34 -21.94
C ASP A 626 -9.85 41.80 -23.39
N VAL A 627 -9.03 41.24 -24.29
CA VAL A 627 -9.04 41.58 -25.73
C VAL A 627 -9.49 40.39 -26.59
N ARG A 628 -9.29 39.18 -26.08
CA ARG A 628 -9.74 37.93 -26.70
C ARG A 628 -11.02 37.46 -26.01
N GLU A 629 -12.13 37.43 -26.74
CA GLU A 629 -13.44 36.95 -26.25
C GLU A 629 -13.66 35.45 -26.52
N ASP A 630 -12.68 34.76 -27.12
CA ASP A 630 -12.74 33.34 -27.49
C ASP A 630 -12.27 32.38 -26.37
N THR A 631 -12.51 32.75 -25.10
CA THR A 631 -12.33 31.88 -23.92
C THR A 631 -13.65 31.31 -23.41
N GLU A 632 -13.59 30.37 -22.45
CA GLU A 632 -14.75 30.08 -21.60
C GLU A 632 -15.04 31.27 -20.65
N GLU A 633 -16.30 31.41 -20.21
CA GLU A 633 -16.78 32.57 -19.45
C GLU A 633 -16.53 32.42 -17.93
N ASP A 634 -15.34 32.78 -17.47
CA ASP A 634 -15.06 32.96 -16.03
C ASP A 634 -15.74 34.24 -15.51
N SER A 635 -17.01 34.09 -15.11
CA SER A 635 -17.84 35.15 -14.55
C SER A 635 -17.28 35.76 -13.25
N GLU A 636 -16.54 34.98 -12.44
CA GLU A 636 -15.95 35.47 -11.19
C GLU A 636 -14.72 36.34 -11.48
N ARG A 637 -13.80 35.89 -12.34
CA ARG A 637 -12.68 36.75 -12.82
C ARG A 637 -13.20 38.01 -13.49
N SER A 638 -14.22 37.91 -14.34
CA SER A 638 -14.82 39.06 -15.03
C SER A 638 -15.44 40.06 -14.05
N HIS A 639 -16.10 39.57 -12.99
CA HIS A 639 -16.60 40.41 -11.90
C HIS A 639 -15.46 41.08 -11.13
N GLN A 640 -14.44 40.32 -10.72
CA GLN A 640 -13.26 40.82 -10.00
C GLN A 640 -12.53 41.92 -10.79
N MET A 641 -12.31 41.73 -12.10
CA MET A 641 -11.68 42.73 -12.98
C MET A 641 -12.53 44.00 -13.10
N THR A 642 -13.85 43.87 -13.20
CA THR A 642 -14.78 45.00 -13.25
C THR A 642 -14.78 45.79 -11.94
N LEU A 643 -14.81 45.11 -10.78
CA LEU A 643 -14.72 45.77 -9.47
C LEU A 643 -13.38 46.48 -9.27
N LEU A 644 -12.27 45.86 -9.70
CA LEU A 644 -10.95 46.49 -9.67
C LEU A 644 -10.89 47.74 -10.54
N ARG A 645 -11.55 47.78 -11.72
CA ARG A 645 -11.67 49.00 -12.52
C ARG A 645 -12.40 50.12 -11.76
N HIS A 646 -13.51 49.81 -11.08
CA HIS A 646 -14.24 50.75 -10.24
C HIS A 646 -13.45 51.23 -9.01
N LEU A 647 -12.54 50.43 -8.46
CA LEU A 647 -11.69 50.82 -7.32
C LEU A 647 -10.44 51.61 -7.74
N CYS A 648 -9.71 51.11 -8.74
CA CYS A 648 -8.36 51.55 -9.05
C CYS A 648 -8.31 52.78 -9.96
N LEU A 649 -9.20 52.88 -10.95
CA LEU A 649 -9.16 53.97 -11.95
C LEU A 649 -9.63 55.33 -11.37
N PRO A 650 -10.70 55.41 -10.55
CA PRO A 650 -11.02 56.63 -9.81
C PRO A 650 -9.90 57.02 -8.84
N MET A 651 -9.34 56.05 -8.09
CA MET A 651 -8.24 56.31 -7.16
C MET A 651 -7.02 56.89 -7.88
N MET A 652 -6.54 56.26 -8.95
CA MET A 652 -5.40 56.75 -9.74
C MET A 652 -5.65 58.15 -10.31
N SER A 653 -6.87 58.43 -10.76
CA SER A 653 -7.27 59.77 -11.21
C SER A 653 -7.21 60.81 -10.07
N PHE A 654 -7.60 60.46 -8.84
CA PHE A 654 -7.46 61.33 -7.67
C PHE A 654 -6.01 61.49 -7.19
N LEU A 655 -5.16 60.46 -7.34
CA LEU A 655 -3.72 60.56 -7.05
C LEU A 655 -3.05 61.52 -8.03
N LEU A 656 -3.28 61.36 -9.34
CA LEU A 656 -2.78 62.28 -10.37
C LEU A 656 -3.29 63.71 -10.17
N LEU A 657 -4.58 63.88 -9.89
CA LEU A 657 -5.14 65.20 -9.58
C LEU A 657 -4.46 65.83 -8.35
N THR A 658 -4.13 65.02 -7.33
CA THR A 658 -3.38 65.48 -6.15
C THR A 658 -1.95 65.89 -6.52
N VAL A 659 -1.26 65.13 -7.37
CA VAL A 659 0.10 65.45 -7.87
C VAL A 659 0.11 66.79 -8.61
N LEU A 660 -0.80 66.96 -9.58
CA LEU A 660 -0.90 68.17 -10.40
C LEU A 660 -1.30 69.39 -9.55
N GLN A 661 -2.23 69.25 -8.60
CA GLN A 661 -2.62 70.32 -7.68
C GLN A 661 -1.49 70.72 -6.73
N ARG A 662 -0.75 69.76 -6.16
CA ARG A 662 0.35 70.01 -5.21
C ARG A 662 1.59 70.62 -5.86
N THR A 663 1.70 70.54 -7.18
CA THR A 663 2.79 71.13 -7.98
C THR A 663 2.35 72.35 -8.79
N GLU A 664 1.19 72.92 -8.47
CA GLU A 664 0.58 74.11 -9.10
C GLU A 664 0.26 73.99 -10.61
N ARG A 665 0.22 72.77 -11.15
CA ARG A 665 -0.01 72.45 -12.57
C ARG A 665 -1.51 72.48 -12.92
N HIS A 666 -2.19 73.55 -12.53
CA HIS A 666 -3.66 73.63 -12.53
C HIS A 666 -4.29 73.51 -13.94
N GLN A 667 -3.59 73.93 -15.00
CA GLN A 667 -4.06 73.72 -16.37
C GLN A 667 -3.99 72.24 -16.80
N GLU A 668 -2.95 71.50 -16.40
CA GLU A 668 -2.88 70.05 -16.67
C GLU A 668 -3.91 69.29 -15.84
N SER A 669 -4.19 69.70 -14.59
CA SER A 669 -5.27 69.06 -13.83
C SER A 669 -6.62 69.23 -14.52
N LEU A 670 -6.91 70.37 -15.15
CA LEU A 670 -8.18 70.59 -15.84
C LEU A 670 -8.35 69.72 -17.11
N ARG A 671 -7.26 69.44 -17.83
CA ARG A 671 -7.28 68.49 -18.98
C ARG A 671 -7.57 67.04 -18.59
N LEU A 672 -7.48 66.69 -17.31
CA LEU A 672 -7.90 65.36 -16.82
C LEU A 672 -9.42 65.16 -16.95
N ALA A 673 -10.22 66.23 -17.06
CA ALA A 673 -11.63 66.11 -17.43
C ALA A 673 -11.81 65.51 -18.82
N ASP A 674 -11.09 66.04 -19.82
CA ASP A 674 -11.16 65.60 -21.23
C ASP A 674 -10.75 64.13 -21.38
N ILE A 675 -9.79 63.68 -20.56
CA ILE A 675 -9.35 62.28 -20.49
C ILE A 675 -10.42 61.39 -19.89
N ILE A 676 -11.07 61.80 -18.80
CA ILE A 676 -12.10 61.00 -18.13
C ILE A 676 -13.39 60.91 -18.96
N THR A 677 -13.78 62.00 -19.64
CA THR A 677 -14.97 62.03 -20.51
C THR A 677 -14.75 61.47 -21.91
N SER A 678 -13.53 61.00 -22.25
CA SER A 678 -13.22 60.48 -23.58
C SER A 678 -13.90 59.14 -23.88
N ASP A 679 -14.67 59.10 -24.97
CA ASP A 679 -15.31 57.90 -25.53
C ASP A 679 -14.30 56.78 -25.89
N GLN A 680 -13.00 57.11 -26.01
CA GLN A 680 -11.93 56.17 -26.37
C GLN A 680 -11.62 55.16 -25.26
N HIS A 681 -11.67 55.58 -23.99
CA HIS A 681 -11.39 54.74 -22.83
C HIS A 681 -12.57 54.64 -21.84
N ARG A 682 -13.60 55.48 -22.03
CA ARG A 682 -14.86 55.53 -21.25
C ARG A 682 -14.67 55.52 -19.75
N LEU A 683 -13.63 56.21 -19.26
CA LEU A 683 -13.31 56.25 -17.84
C LEU A 683 -14.46 56.82 -17.00
N TYR A 684 -15.30 57.70 -17.56
CA TYR A 684 -16.53 58.18 -16.90
C TYR A 684 -17.50 57.07 -16.48
N GLU A 685 -17.46 55.86 -17.09
CA GLU A 685 -18.33 54.74 -16.76
C GLU A 685 -17.90 54.00 -15.49
N VAL A 686 -16.63 54.11 -15.07
CA VAL A 686 -16.11 53.42 -13.87
C VAL A 686 -16.21 54.23 -12.58
N PHE A 687 -16.57 55.52 -12.63
CA PHE A 687 -16.71 56.36 -11.43
C PHE A 687 -18.14 56.32 -10.87
N SER A 688 -18.28 56.29 -9.55
CA SER A 688 -19.56 56.62 -8.91
C SER A 688 -19.92 58.10 -9.10
N LYS A 689 -21.22 58.42 -8.96
CA LYS A 689 -21.71 59.81 -9.06
C LYS A 689 -21.08 60.72 -7.99
N ASP A 690 -20.81 60.18 -6.81
CA ASP A 690 -20.18 60.91 -5.70
C ASP A 690 -18.70 61.17 -5.99
N GLU A 691 -18.01 60.25 -6.65
CA GLU A 691 -16.63 60.47 -7.10
C GLU A 691 -16.55 61.49 -8.23
N LEU A 692 -17.44 61.43 -9.23
CA LEU A 692 -17.54 62.49 -10.25
C LEU A 692 -17.83 63.85 -9.61
N GLN A 693 -18.68 63.91 -8.58
CA GLN A 693 -18.95 65.15 -7.84
C GLN A 693 -17.71 65.65 -7.08
N LYS A 694 -16.99 64.78 -6.36
CA LYS A 694 -15.73 65.10 -5.66
C LYS A 694 -14.65 65.55 -6.65
N PHE A 695 -14.54 64.89 -7.80
CA PHE A 695 -13.62 65.24 -8.87
C PHE A 695 -13.91 66.64 -9.40
N LEU A 696 -15.14 66.93 -9.82
CA LEU A 696 -15.54 68.26 -10.29
C LEU A 696 -15.37 69.36 -9.24
N GLN A 697 -15.55 69.06 -7.94
CA GLN A 697 -15.23 70.00 -6.86
C GLN A 697 -13.73 70.35 -6.82
N LYS A 698 -12.84 69.35 -6.91
CA LYS A 698 -11.39 69.56 -6.98
C LYS A 698 -10.95 70.27 -8.27
N MET A 699 -11.62 70.03 -9.38
CA MET A 699 -11.38 70.76 -10.63
C MET A 699 -11.70 72.25 -10.44
N ARG A 700 -12.83 72.57 -9.79
CA ARG A 700 -13.19 73.96 -9.44
C ARG A 700 -12.17 74.64 -8.52
N GLU A 701 -11.57 73.91 -7.55
CA GLU A 701 -10.45 74.43 -6.74
C GLU A 701 -9.28 74.89 -7.63
N SER A 702 -8.99 74.14 -8.68
CA SER A 702 -7.90 74.42 -9.62
C SER A 702 -8.22 75.62 -10.53
N SER A 703 -9.45 75.74 -11.02
CA SER A 703 -9.92 76.91 -11.78
C SER A 703 -9.90 78.21 -10.95
N LEU A 704 -10.21 78.14 -9.65
CA LEU A 704 -10.15 79.30 -8.76
C LEU A 704 -8.70 79.79 -8.59
N LEU A 705 -7.74 78.87 -8.40
CA LEU A 705 -6.32 79.20 -8.31
C LEU A 705 -5.71 79.74 -9.63
N LEU A 706 -6.34 79.45 -10.78
CA LEU A 706 -5.98 80.06 -12.07
C LEU A 706 -6.55 81.48 -12.21
N LEU A 707 -7.78 81.70 -11.78
CA LEU A 707 -8.41 83.04 -11.71
C LEU A 707 -7.64 83.98 -10.76
N ASP A 708 -7.20 83.48 -9.60
CA ASP A 708 -6.33 84.24 -8.66
C ASP A 708 -4.96 84.59 -9.27
N LYS A 709 -4.50 83.82 -10.27
CA LYS A 709 -3.29 84.10 -11.08
C LYS A 709 -3.55 85.00 -12.30
N GLY A 710 -4.78 85.49 -12.49
CA GLY A 710 -5.16 86.38 -13.60
C GLY A 710 -5.39 85.68 -14.94
N LEU A 711 -5.52 84.35 -14.94
CA LEU A 711 -5.86 83.54 -16.11
C LEU A 711 -7.36 83.25 -16.14
N ASP A 712 -7.87 82.74 -17.26
CA ASP A 712 -9.25 82.26 -17.36
C ASP A 712 -9.46 80.97 -16.53
N PRO A 713 -10.71 80.49 -16.36
CA PRO A 713 -11.00 79.28 -15.59
C PRO A 713 -10.34 77.98 -16.10
N LEU A 714 -9.71 78.00 -17.28
CA LEU A 714 -9.00 76.89 -17.93
C LEU A 714 -7.47 77.13 -18.04
N GLY A 715 -6.97 78.27 -17.54
CA GLY A 715 -5.56 78.62 -17.51
C GLY A 715 -5.03 79.27 -18.79
N TYR A 716 -5.90 79.84 -19.63
CA TYR A 716 -5.50 80.65 -20.78
C TYR A 716 -5.41 82.14 -20.40
N GLU A 717 -4.64 82.92 -21.17
CA GLU A 717 -4.57 84.38 -20.98
C GLU A 717 -5.92 85.02 -21.31
N ILE A 718 -6.45 85.84 -20.39
CA ILE A 718 -7.70 86.58 -20.61
C ILE A 718 -7.45 87.67 -21.66
N GLN A 719 -8.09 87.55 -22.83
CA GLN A 719 -8.06 88.60 -23.85
C GLN A 719 -8.89 89.83 -23.39
N PRO A 720 -8.39 91.06 -23.61
CA PRO A 720 -8.96 92.29 -23.04
C PRO A 720 -10.19 92.84 -23.79
#